data_AF-T0S2J7-F1
#
_entry.id   AF-T0S2J7-F1
#
_cell.length_a   1.000
_cell.length_b   1.000
_cell.length_c   1.000
_cell.angle_alpha   90.00
_cell.angle_beta   90.00
_cell.angle_gamma   90.00
#
_symmetry.space_group_name_H-M   'P 1'
#
loop_
_entity.id
_entity.type
_entity.pdbx_description
1 polymer ?
#
loop_
_entity_poly.entity_id
_entity_poly.type
_entity_poly.pdbx_seq_one_letter_code
_entity_poly.pdbx_strand_id
1 'polypeptide(L)'
;MAKKHEPGMAYEMKKLHKVFAFFSLILLVSVVWVFLDDYIRPWKAVQIEAMKIEKQKLAEQIEAEEKAISQEKLDILEKQLEEAKKDVAGKNDEISKLNGELNTLLRDLKEETITNGRLNGDVAALGFKWGGAVAHEAPYAPKLFKQLQEKKKLFAASKDRMKTLQGEEKKIRRKIADLEKVVTNTKKEIGNIVGKKELLQGAYDKKKITPIFAVRNAPFLDFLDPTVKIKQVVLENITDDRYFQHVPKVDRCMTCHTFIDKPGYEDQPNPHKTHPKLDLMVGATGKHPMKKFGCTTCHGGEGHRVNDFNAPAHMPATAEQRKEWAEKYHWHEPHKVPIVQFKKGQYEAGCVKCHTDVQYLPGATTLNKGRKSIEKYGCYGCHKIEGWEDKRKPGPSLEKIASKVSKEFFKNWVWDPKAFNKHAKMPAFFGQENNSTPEFTKKNIAEVNAITEFVYAQSEKYKPFMRYTGGNKERGKKLVKEVGCMACHGVADFPIESKKIDAHKGPYLEGLGSKIKSKDWMVSWLKRPSHYQADTIMPSFRLSDREANDITAYLLEGEKSKNKKFESLKFEKMDKAARDEILVTYFSAFDTIDVAKKKLASMTDHERTMELGKRSVGKYGCYSCHSLKGFEGRAPIGPELSKIGSKPLTQFGFSHEYDVEHSRDGWITAHLQRPRRWDNGVDKPFKDLLRMPNFNMSEEEAKEITVALLGQVADKVPLKGVKRLDKHEAAVAEGMKVAVKYNCIGCHQIDGMFGDVLAMYEDDINEGPPRLVGQGHRVQADWFHYFLDNVYPIRPWLKVRMPSFNLTNEERNKLVALFQGKSKMDTFEDVHQKVTWEPGERAAAKKLFKTLDCVSCHAEGYTKDEPTAPNLKYARRRLRPSWIEKWLAGPDQILPGTTMPSFWIDGEAADPEILGGDAKKQIKALTKLLMEEGHNFYSPKHKKTRDNK
;
A
#
# COMPACT_ATOMS: atom_id res chain seq x y z
N MET A 1 30.00 55.21 -72.85
CA MET A 1 30.63 53.88 -72.81
C MET A 1 29.66 52.89 -72.18
N ALA A 2 29.44 51.78 -72.88
CA ALA A 2 28.46 50.75 -72.58
C ALA A 2 28.68 50.12 -71.19
N LYS A 3 27.59 49.96 -70.42
CA LYS A 3 27.55 48.98 -69.32
C LYS A 3 27.61 47.58 -69.95
N LYS A 4 28.83 47.09 -70.17
CA LYS A 4 29.08 45.69 -70.54
C LYS A 4 28.58 44.80 -69.40
N HIS A 5 27.49 44.08 -69.63
CA HIS A 5 27.28 42.80 -68.96
C HIS A 5 28.28 41.81 -69.57
N GLU A 6 29.16 41.24 -68.74
CA GLU A 6 30.04 40.16 -69.19
C GLU A 6 29.21 38.93 -69.63
N PRO A 7 29.53 38.34 -70.80
CA PRO A 7 28.80 37.18 -71.31
C PRO A 7 29.07 35.95 -70.42
N GLY A 8 28.00 35.41 -69.83
CA GLY A 8 28.02 34.22 -68.98
C GLY A 8 27.51 34.43 -67.55
N MET A 9 27.36 35.67 -67.09
CA MET A 9 26.84 36.00 -65.76
C MET A 9 25.38 36.45 -65.87
N ALA A 10 24.44 35.52 -65.71
CA ALA A 10 23.00 35.75 -65.87
C ALA A 10 22.38 36.75 -64.85
N TYR A 11 23.17 37.36 -63.95
CA TYR A 11 22.68 38.20 -62.86
C TYR A 11 23.57 39.43 -62.60
N GLU A 12 22.94 40.53 -62.15
CA GLU A 12 23.63 41.75 -61.73
C GLU A 12 24.29 41.56 -60.35
N MET A 13 25.61 41.37 -60.32
CA MET A 13 26.37 41.03 -59.09
C MET A 13 26.15 41.98 -57.91
N LYS A 14 25.96 43.29 -58.15
CA LYS A 14 25.63 44.26 -57.09
C LYS A 14 24.27 43.98 -56.45
N LYS A 15 23.27 43.55 -57.23
CA LYS A 15 21.98 43.11 -56.70
C LYS A 15 22.12 41.79 -55.95
N LEU A 16 22.86 40.84 -56.51
CA LEU A 16 23.11 39.54 -55.86
C LEU A 16 23.81 39.69 -54.51
N HIS A 17 24.84 40.54 -54.39
CA HIS A 17 25.52 40.81 -53.12
C HIS A 17 24.58 41.46 -52.09
N LYS A 18 23.72 42.38 -52.50
CA LYS A 18 22.71 42.98 -51.60
C LYS A 18 21.70 41.95 -51.12
N VAL A 19 21.23 41.08 -52.02
CA VAL A 19 20.30 39.98 -51.70
C VAL A 19 20.96 38.95 -50.78
N PHE A 20 22.21 38.57 -51.05
CA PHE A 20 22.99 37.67 -50.19
C PHE A 20 23.24 38.25 -48.81
N ALA A 21 23.62 39.53 -48.71
CA ALA A 21 23.80 40.22 -47.44
C ALA A 21 22.49 40.30 -46.64
N PHE A 22 21.37 40.59 -47.31
CA PHE A 22 20.04 40.60 -46.71
C PHE A 22 19.65 39.22 -46.16
N PHE A 23 19.78 38.14 -46.95
CA PHE A 23 19.49 36.78 -46.48
C PHE A 23 20.48 36.29 -45.42
N SER A 24 21.75 36.69 -45.48
CA SER A 24 22.73 36.38 -44.44
C SER A 24 22.39 37.08 -43.12
N LEU A 25 21.90 38.32 -43.17
CA LEU A 25 21.42 39.04 -41.99
C LEU A 25 20.15 38.38 -41.43
N ILE A 26 19.19 38.00 -42.29
CA ILE A 26 18.01 37.24 -41.88
C ILE A 26 18.43 35.94 -41.21
N LEU A 27 19.32 35.16 -41.83
CA LEU A 27 19.81 33.91 -41.27
C LEU A 27 20.48 34.12 -39.91
N LEU A 28 21.33 35.14 -39.79
CA LEU A 28 21.97 35.48 -38.52
C LEU A 28 20.93 35.82 -37.44
N VAL A 29 19.96 36.66 -37.75
CA VAL A 29 18.88 37.03 -36.82
C VAL A 29 18.03 35.80 -36.46
N SER A 30 17.69 34.95 -37.42
CA SER A 30 16.95 33.72 -37.18
C SER A 30 17.73 32.73 -36.31
N VAL A 31 19.03 32.56 -36.56
CA VAL A 31 19.90 31.70 -35.74
C VAL A 31 19.97 32.23 -34.31
N VAL A 32 20.22 33.53 -34.13
CA VAL A 32 20.24 34.18 -32.81
C VAL A 32 18.89 34.02 -32.12
N TRP A 33 17.77 34.17 -32.84
CA TRP A 33 16.43 33.97 -32.29
C TRP A 33 16.23 32.51 -31.85
N VAL A 34 16.53 31.51 -32.69
CA VAL A 34 16.41 30.09 -32.31
C VAL A 34 17.23 29.77 -31.06
N PHE A 35 18.45 30.30 -30.96
CA PHE A 35 19.27 30.14 -29.76
C PHE A 35 18.66 30.80 -28.52
N LEU A 36 18.13 32.02 -28.65
CA LEU A 36 17.48 32.72 -27.55
C LEU A 36 16.20 32.00 -27.11
N ASP A 37 15.40 31.50 -28.06
CA ASP A 37 14.19 30.73 -27.80
C ASP A 37 14.50 29.42 -27.07
N ASP A 38 15.52 28.68 -27.52
CA ASP A 38 15.96 27.44 -26.86
C ASP A 38 16.58 27.72 -25.47
N TYR A 39 17.24 28.87 -25.30
CA TYR A 39 17.89 29.27 -24.06
C TYR A 39 16.91 29.77 -22.99
N ILE A 40 15.90 30.55 -23.37
CA ILE A 40 14.93 31.19 -22.46
C ILE A 40 13.78 30.22 -22.16
N ARG A 41 14.09 29.20 -21.37
CA ARG A 41 13.11 28.17 -21.01
C ARG A 41 12.27 28.54 -19.78
N PRO A 42 10.97 28.20 -19.74
CA PRO A 42 10.06 28.58 -18.65
C PRO A 42 10.53 28.17 -17.25
N TRP A 43 11.20 27.03 -17.11
CA TRP A 43 11.69 26.53 -15.81
C TRP A 43 12.74 27.44 -15.16
N LYS A 44 13.47 28.26 -15.94
CA LYS A 44 14.45 29.22 -15.39
C LYS A 44 13.75 30.29 -14.55
N ALA A 45 12.59 30.78 -15.01
CA ALA A 45 11.79 31.75 -14.26
C ALA A 45 11.32 31.17 -12.92
N VAL A 46 10.87 29.91 -12.93
CA VAL A 46 10.48 29.18 -11.71
C VAL A 46 11.64 29.11 -10.70
N GLN A 47 12.86 28.79 -11.13
CA GLN A 47 14.01 28.75 -10.21
C GLN A 47 14.40 30.14 -9.70
N ILE A 48 14.28 31.18 -10.51
CA ILE A 48 14.53 32.57 -10.08
C ILE A 48 13.51 32.98 -9.00
N GLU A 49 12.24 32.61 -9.16
CA GLU A 49 11.21 32.84 -8.15
C GLU A 49 11.51 32.08 -6.85
N ALA A 50 11.89 30.81 -6.95
CA ALA A 50 12.32 30.03 -5.79
C ALA A 50 13.50 30.69 -5.05
N MET A 51 14.47 31.26 -5.76
CA MET A 51 15.58 31.99 -5.13
C MET A 51 15.09 33.20 -4.32
N LYS A 52 14.05 33.91 -4.79
CA LYS A 52 13.46 35.03 -4.04
C LYS A 52 12.77 34.56 -2.76
N ILE A 53 11.98 33.47 -2.85
CA ILE A 53 11.31 32.87 -1.70
C ILE A 53 12.32 32.38 -0.66
N GLU A 54 13.35 31.65 -1.09
CA GLU A 54 14.42 31.15 -0.21
C GLU A 54 15.18 32.31 0.44
N LYS A 55 15.42 33.41 -0.28
CA LYS A 55 16.07 34.61 0.24
C LYS A 55 15.23 35.29 1.34
N GLN A 56 13.93 35.46 1.13
CA GLN A 56 13.03 36.05 2.13
C GLN A 56 13.04 35.23 3.42
N LYS A 57 12.88 33.92 3.29
CA LYS A 57 12.88 33.02 4.44
C LYS A 57 14.22 32.97 5.18
N LEU A 58 15.34 33.02 4.45
CA LEU A 58 16.66 33.13 5.07
C LEU A 58 16.80 34.44 5.84
N ALA A 59 16.26 35.56 5.35
CA ALA A 59 16.28 36.83 6.06
C ALA A 59 15.49 36.74 7.38
N GLU A 60 14.29 36.14 7.37
CA GLU A 60 13.49 35.91 8.58
C GLU A 60 14.24 35.03 9.60
N GLN A 61 14.91 33.97 9.13
CA GLN A 61 15.71 33.09 9.98
C GLN A 61 16.93 33.80 10.58
N ILE A 62 17.59 34.68 9.79
CA ILE A 62 18.70 35.50 10.27
C ILE A 62 18.20 36.45 11.36
N GLU A 63 17.09 37.15 11.13
CA GLU A 63 16.52 38.08 12.12
C GLU A 63 16.10 37.37 13.42
N ALA A 64 15.50 36.19 13.31
CA ALA A 64 15.13 35.38 14.47
C ALA A 64 16.36 34.91 15.27
N GLU A 65 17.41 34.47 14.57
CA GLU A 65 18.67 34.07 15.21
C GLU A 65 19.39 35.28 15.83
N GLU A 66 19.38 36.43 15.16
CA GLU A 66 19.92 37.69 15.70
C GLU A 66 19.27 38.07 17.04
N LYS A 67 17.95 37.90 17.17
CA LYS A 67 17.24 38.15 18.43
C LYS A 67 17.54 37.12 19.52
N ALA A 68 17.90 35.89 19.14
CA ALA A 68 18.23 34.82 20.08
C ALA A 68 19.68 34.89 20.61
N ILE A 69 20.55 35.61 19.91
CA ILE A 69 21.94 35.84 20.32
C ILE A 69 21.98 36.77 21.54
N SER A 70 22.64 36.33 22.61
CA SER A 70 22.89 37.16 23.80
C SER A 70 24.00 38.16 23.51
N GLN A 71 23.63 39.41 23.20
CA GLN A 71 24.60 40.47 22.92
C GLN A 71 25.54 40.71 24.10
N GLU A 72 25.04 40.65 25.33
CA GLU A 72 25.86 40.80 26.54
C GLU A 72 26.99 39.76 26.63
N LYS A 73 26.69 38.47 26.38
CA LYS A 73 27.72 37.42 26.35
C LYS A 73 28.70 37.61 25.20
N LEU A 74 28.21 38.09 24.06
CA LEU A 74 29.01 38.33 22.86
C LEU A 74 30.00 39.48 23.10
N ASP A 75 29.55 40.59 23.70
CA ASP A 75 30.40 41.74 24.07
C ASP A 75 31.47 41.36 25.10
N ILE A 76 31.13 40.49 26.07
CA ILE A 76 32.10 39.95 27.04
C ILE A 76 33.16 39.11 26.33
N LEU A 77 32.75 38.19 25.46
CA LEU A 77 33.66 37.34 24.70
C LEU A 77 34.51 38.13 23.69
N GLU A 78 33.97 39.20 23.10
CA GLU A 78 34.71 40.10 22.22
C GLU A 78 35.78 40.89 23.00
N LYS A 79 35.45 41.39 24.19
CA LYS A 79 36.46 42.01 25.09
C LYS A 79 37.54 41.02 25.49
N GLN A 80 37.16 39.80 25.88
CA GLN A 80 38.10 38.72 26.18
C GLN A 80 38.96 38.35 24.96
N LEU A 81 38.39 38.39 23.75
CA LEU A 81 39.12 38.13 22.52
C LEU A 81 40.14 39.24 22.23
N GLU A 82 39.80 40.51 22.45
CA GLU A 82 40.73 41.63 22.28
C GLU A 82 41.87 41.60 23.31
N GLU A 83 41.58 41.25 24.56
CA GLU A 83 42.61 41.02 25.59
C GLU A 83 43.51 39.82 25.24
N ALA A 84 42.92 38.70 24.81
CA ALA A 84 43.68 37.53 24.38
C ALA A 84 44.53 37.82 23.12
N LYS A 85 44.03 38.64 22.18
CA LYS A 85 44.81 39.10 21.02
C LYS A 85 45.97 39.98 21.43
N LYS A 86 45.81 40.86 22.42
CA LYS A 86 46.91 41.69 22.97
C LYS A 86 47.98 40.82 23.63
N ASP A 87 47.58 39.80 24.40
CA ASP A 87 48.51 38.84 25.00
C ASP A 87 49.28 38.04 23.94
N VAL A 88 48.60 37.58 22.88
CA VAL A 88 49.22 36.92 21.73
C VAL A 88 50.11 37.88 20.94
N ALA A 89 49.73 39.15 20.79
CA ALA A 89 50.55 40.18 20.15
C ALA A 89 51.83 40.47 20.94
N GLY A 90 51.82 40.32 22.26
CA GLY A 90 53.04 40.33 23.09
C GLY A 90 53.98 39.14 22.84
N LYS A 91 53.48 38.06 22.23
CA LYS A 91 54.20 36.83 21.88
C LYS A 91 54.48 36.72 20.37
N ASN A 92 54.26 37.79 19.61
CA ASN A 92 54.34 37.77 18.13
C ASN A 92 55.72 37.38 17.62
N ASP A 93 56.79 37.78 18.29
CA ASP A 93 58.16 37.45 17.88
C ASP A 93 58.44 35.94 18.02
N GLU A 94 57.91 35.30 19.07
CA GLU A 94 58.00 33.85 19.28
C GLU A 94 57.15 33.08 18.25
N ILE A 95 55.93 33.55 17.98
CA ILE A 95 55.04 32.95 16.97
C ILE A 95 55.62 33.12 15.56
N SER A 96 56.20 34.28 15.24
CA SER A 96 56.86 34.55 13.95
C SER A 96 58.05 33.62 13.73
N LYS A 97 58.86 33.40 14.78
CA LYS A 97 59.97 32.44 14.74
C LYS A 97 59.49 31.01 14.53
N LEU A 98 58.49 30.55 15.28
CA LEU A 98 57.88 29.22 15.11
C LEU A 98 57.23 29.05 13.72
N ASN A 99 56.64 30.10 13.16
CA ASN A 99 56.10 30.10 11.80
C ASN A 99 57.20 30.05 10.73
N GLY A 100 58.34 30.69 10.95
CA GLY A 100 59.53 30.55 10.10
C GLY A 100 60.08 29.12 10.09
N GLU A 101 60.17 28.51 11.28
CA GLU A 101 60.53 27.09 11.44
C GLU A 101 59.52 26.17 10.75
N LEU A 102 58.22 26.41 10.95
CA LEU A 102 57.14 25.65 10.32
C LEU A 102 57.16 25.78 8.79
N ASN A 103 57.38 26.98 8.24
CA ASN A 103 57.45 27.19 6.79
C ASN A 103 58.63 26.44 6.15
N THR A 104 59.77 26.43 6.83
CA THR A 104 60.95 25.66 6.40
C THR A 104 60.61 24.17 6.39
N LEU A 105 60.03 23.67 7.48
CA LEU A 105 59.62 22.28 7.62
C LEU A 105 58.54 21.87 6.60
N LEU A 106 57.58 22.75 6.29
CA LEU A 106 56.54 22.52 5.30
C LEU A 106 57.11 22.44 3.87
N ARG A 107 58.13 23.25 3.57
CA ARG A 107 58.88 23.14 2.32
C ARG A 107 59.57 21.78 2.23
N ASP A 108 60.28 21.39 3.28
CA ASP A 108 61.00 20.11 3.33
C ASP A 108 60.04 18.92 3.24
N LEU A 109 58.88 19.01 3.90
CA LEU A 109 57.80 18.01 3.80
C LEU A 109 57.22 17.94 2.38
N LYS A 110 57.05 19.08 1.70
CA LYS A 110 56.57 19.13 0.32
C LYS A 110 57.57 18.50 -0.64
N GLU A 111 58.86 18.80 -0.47
CA GLU A 111 59.95 18.20 -1.25
C GLU A 111 60.03 16.68 -1.03
N GLU A 112 59.92 16.22 0.22
CA GLU A 112 59.91 14.79 0.54
C GLU A 112 58.62 14.11 0.06
N THR A 113 57.47 14.80 0.04
CA THR A 113 56.20 14.29 -0.54
C THR A 113 56.32 14.06 -2.05
N ILE A 114 56.93 15.01 -2.76
CA ILE A 114 57.20 14.86 -4.20
C ILE A 114 58.17 13.69 -4.43
N THR A 115 59.23 13.61 -3.63
CA THR A 115 60.22 12.52 -3.70
C THR A 115 59.58 11.16 -3.44
N ASN A 116 58.72 11.05 -2.42
CA ASN A 116 58.00 9.84 -2.08
C ASN A 116 57.01 9.42 -3.18
N GLY A 117 56.26 10.37 -3.73
CA GLY A 117 55.34 10.13 -4.85
C GLY A 117 56.06 9.63 -6.10
N ARG A 118 57.22 10.23 -6.44
CA ARG A 118 58.08 9.77 -7.53
C ARG A 118 58.60 8.35 -7.28
N LEU A 119 59.09 8.07 -6.07
CA LEU A 119 59.59 6.74 -5.70
C LEU A 119 58.48 5.67 -5.70
N ASN A 120 57.26 6.01 -5.30
CA ASN A 120 56.10 5.12 -5.40
C ASN A 120 55.75 4.82 -6.86
N GLY A 121 55.79 5.84 -7.72
CA GLY A 121 55.64 5.67 -9.17
C GLY A 121 56.71 4.76 -9.77
N ASP A 122 57.99 4.98 -9.40
CA ASP A 122 59.12 4.12 -9.81
C ASP A 122 58.89 2.66 -9.37
N VAL A 123 58.45 2.42 -8.12
CA VAL A 123 58.16 1.09 -7.57
C VAL A 123 57.00 0.42 -8.30
N ALA A 124 55.91 1.14 -8.58
CA ALA A 124 54.76 0.61 -9.31
C ALA A 124 55.13 0.25 -10.76
N ALA A 125 55.86 1.14 -11.45
CA ALA A 125 56.32 0.91 -12.82
C ALA A 125 57.30 -0.27 -12.92
N LEU A 126 58.28 -0.36 -12.00
CA LEU A 126 59.20 -1.50 -11.95
C LEU A 126 58.51 -2.78 -11.51
N GLY A 127 57.51 -2.71 -10.62
CA GLY A 127 56.70 -3.84 -10.21
C GLY A 127 55.89 -4.42 -11.37
N PHE A 128 55.27 -3.57 -12.18
CA PHE A 128 54.57 -3.99 -13.40
C PHE A 128 55.53 -4.61 -14.43
N LYS A 129 56.67 -3.95 -14.69
CA LYS A 129 57.70 -4.46 -15.62
C LYS A 129 58.28 -5.80 -15.18
N TRP A 130 58.55 -5.95 -13.88
CA TRP A 130 59.02 -7.21 -13.30
C TRP A 130 57.95 -8.31 -13.37
N GLY A 131 56.70 -8.01 -13.02
CA GLY A 131 55.59 -8.97 -13.12
C GLY A 131 55.37 -9.47 -14.55
N GLY A 132 55.44 -8.56 -15.54
CA GLY A 132 55.42 -8.92 -16.95
C GLY A 132 56.62 -9.77 -17.38
N ALA A 133 57.83 -9.44 -16.93
CA ALA A 133 59.05 -10.19 -17.25
C ALA A 133 59.06 -11.61 -16.63
N VAL A 134 58.53 -11.78 -15.42
CA VAL A 134 58.38 -13.10 -14.76
C VAL A 134 57.34 -13.95 -15.48
N ALA A 135 56.20 -13.36 -15.89
CA ALA A 135 55.15 -14.08 -16.62
C ALA A 135 55.60 -14.59 -18.01
N HIS A 136 56.65 -13.98 -18.60
CA HIS A 136 57.21 -14.37 -19.90
C HIS A 136 58.60 -15.04 -19.78
N GLU A 137 59.01 -15.47 -18.58
CA GLU A 137 60.30 -16.13 -18.33
C GLU A 137 61.53 -15.35 -18.86
N ALA A 138 61.46 -14.02 -18.87
CA ALA A 138 62.49 -13.21 -19.50
C ALA A 138 63.80 -13.18 -18.67
N PRO A 139 64.99 -13.36 -19.29
CA PRO A 139 66.27 -13.51 -18.57
C PRO A 139 66.73 -12.26 -17.80
N TYR A 140 66.16 -11.09 -18.09
CA TYR A 140 66.44 -9.84 -17.37
C TYR A 140 65.56 -9.62 -16.12
N ALA A 141 64.64 -10.53 -15.80
CA ALA A 141 63.77 -10.42 -14.61
C ALA A 141 64.54 -10.26 -13.28
N PRO A 142 65.67 -10.96 -13.01
CA PRO A 142 66.45 -10.77 -11.79
C PRO A 142 67.05 -9.36 -11.66
N LYS A 143 67.45 -8.74 -12.78
CA LYS A 143 67.98 -7.37 -12.82
C LYS A 143 66.90 -6.36 -12.44
N LEU A 144 65.67 -6.53 -12.97
CA LEU A 144 64.52 -5.70 -12.60
C LEU A 144 64.12 -5.88 -11.14
N PHE A 145 64.22 -7.11 -10.61
CA PHE A 145 63.95 -7.38 -9.19
C PHE A 145 64.94 -6.65 -8.27
N LYS A 146 66.23 -6.65 -8.59
CA LYS A 146 67.26 -5.92 -7.82
C LYS A 146 66.99 -4.41 -7.81
N GLN A 147 66.66 -3.83 -8.97
CA GLN A 147 66.28 -2.41 -9.09
C GLN A 147 65.00 -2.08 -8.31
N LEU A 148 64.00 -2.97 -8.36
CA LEU A 148 62.77 -2.84 -7.57
C LEU A 148 63.06 -2.83 -6.07
N GLN A 149 63.94 -3.71 -5.59
CA GLN A 149 64.32 -3.77 -4.17
C GLN A 149 65.07 -2.51 -3.72
N GLU A 150 65.98 -1.98 -4.53
CA GLU A 150 66.65 -0.70 -4.25
C GLU A 150 65.65 0.46 -4.17
N LYS A 151 64.72 0.54 -5.12
CA LYS A 151 63.67 1.59 -5.10
C LYS A 151 62.69 1.43 -3.94
N LYS A 152 62.34 0.21 -3.55
CA LYS A 152 61.53 -0.08 -2.35
C LYS A 152 62.23 0.39 -1.07
N LYS A 153 63.55 0.17 -0.94
CA LYS A 153 64.34 0.68 0.21
C LYS A 153 64.32 2.20 0.25
N LEU A 154 64.54 2.87 -0.88
CA LEU A 154 64.49 4.33 -0.97
C LEU A 154 63.09 4.88 -0.65
N PHE A 155 62.03 4.22 -1.14
CA PHE A 155 60.65 4.59 -0.84
C PHE A 155 60.33 4.47 0.66
N ALA A 156 60.75 3.38 1.30
CA ALA A 156 60.58 3.18 2.74
C ALA A 156 61.35 4.25 3.54
N ALA A 157 62.61 4.52 3.20
CA ALA A 157 63.42 5.55 3.85
C ALA A 157 62.81 6.96 3.69
N SER A 158 62.29 7.28 2.51
CA SER A 158 61.56 8.53 2.24
C SER A 158 60.28 8.64 3.08
N LYS A 159 59.53 7.54 3.21
CA LYS A 159 58.32 7.48 4.03
C LYS A 159 58.62 7.70 5.52
N ASP A 160 59.75 7.19 6.01
CA ASP A 160 60.15 7.38 7.40
C ASP A 160 60.64 8.82 7.66
N ARG A 161 61.42 9.42 6.74
CA ARG A 161 61.74 10.86 6.81
C ARG A 161 60.49 11.74 6.82
N MET A 162 59.51 11.42 5.97
CA MET A 162 58.24 12.13 5.95
C MET A 162 57.48 12.03 7.28
N LYS A 163 57.47 10.86 7.93
CA LYS A 163 56.86 10.71 9.27
C LYS A 163 57.59 11.53 10.33
N THR A 164 58.92 11.60 10.28
CA THR A 164 59.71 12.43 11.20
C THR A 164 59.36 13.90 11.03
N LEU A 165 59.35 14.40 9.78
CA LEU A 165 58.96 15.77 9.46
C LEU A 165 57.51 16.06 9.88
N GLN A 166 56.56 15.15 9.65
CA GLN A 166 55.18 15.29 10.14
C GLN A 166 55.08 15.31 11.68
N GLY A 167 55.95 14.55 12.35
CA GLY A 167 56.05 14.53 13.81
C GLY A 167 56.54 15.86 14.36
N GLU A 168 57.55 16.46 13.74
CA GLU A 168 58.07 17.79 14.07
C GLU A 168 57.07 18.89 13.73
N GLU A 169 56.37 18.77 12.60
CA GLU A 169 55.30 19.69 12.19
C GLU A 169 54.22 19.76 13.26
N LYS A 170 53.79 18.59 13.73
CA LYS A 170 52.78 18.48 14.77
C LYS A 170 53.25 19.06 16.10
N LYS A 171 54.55 18.96 16.44
CA LYS A 171 55.13 19.58 17.64
C LYS A 171 55.12 21.10 17.54
N ILE A 172 55.58 21.65 16.42
CA ILE A 172 55.61 23.11 16.20
C ILE A 172 54.19 23.67 16.14
N ARG A 173 53.27 23.01 15.41
CA ARG A 173 51.85 23.39 15.37
C ARG A 173 51.20 23.34 16.76
N ARG A 174 51.55 22.38 17.61
CA ARG A 174 51.07 22.34 19.00
C ARG A 174 51.57 23.52 19.80
N LYS A 175 52.86 23.88 19.70
CA LYS A 175 53.42 25.07 20.36
C LYS A 175 52.70 26.34 19.92
N ILE A 176 52.49 26.52 18.61
CA ILE A 176 51.74 27.67 18.08
C ILE A 176 50.28 27.64 18.60
N ALA A 177 49.62 26.48 18.55
CA ALA A 177 48.25 26.34 19.05
C ALA A 177 48.13 26.57 20.57
N ASP A 178 49.15 26.22 21.36
CA ASP A 178 49.19 26.48 22.80
C ASP A 178 49.37 27.98 23.09
N LEU A 179 50.20 28.68 22.29
CA LEU A 179 50.36 30.14 22.36
C LEU A 179 49.09 30.89 21.94
N GLU A 180 48.35 30.36 20.95
CA GLU A 180 47.09 30.94 20.44
C GLU A 180 45.83 30.33 21.10
N LYS A 181 46.00 29.49 22.13
CA LYS A 181 44.92 28.64 22.67
C LYS A 181 43.74 29.44 23.17
N VAL A 182 44.01 30.54 23.88
CA VAL A 182 42.98 31.42 24.44
C VAL A 182 42.21 32.09 23.30
N VAL A 183 42.90 32.69 22.32
CA VAL A 183 42.27 33.29 21.13
C VAL A 183 41.43 32.28 20.36
N THR A 184 41.93 31.06 20.18
CA THR A 184 41.24 30.00 19.43
C THR A 184 40.00 29.50 20.16
N ASN A 185 40.09 29.30 21.48
CA ASN A 185 38.96 28.89 22.31
C ASN A 185 37.89 29.99 22.36
N THR A 186 38.26 31.25 22.59
CA THR A 186 37.32 32.37 22.60
C THR A 186 36.67 32.57 21.23
N LYS A 187 37.41 32.44 20.11
CA LYS A 187 36.82 32.43 18.75
C LYS A 187 35.83 31.29 18.54
N LYS A 188 36.11 30.10 19.09
CA LYS A 188 35.20 28.95 19.00
C LYS A 188 33.93 29.19 19.82
N GLU A 189 34.03 29.80 20.99
CA GLU A 189 32.88 30.18 21.81
C GLU A 189 32.03 31.25 21.13
N ILE A 190 32.65 32.28 20.54
CA ILE A 190 31.96 33.26 19.68
C ILE A 190 31.28 32.53 18.52
N GLY A 191 32.00 31.64 17.82
CA GLY A 191 31.45 30.84 16.73
C GLY A 191 30.29 29.91 17.14
N ASN A 192 30.24 29.44 18.39
CA ASN A 192 29.08 28.68 18.90
C ASN A 192 27.84 29.58 19.10
N ILE A 193 28.04 30.88 19.34
CA ILE A 193 26.97 31.87 19.49
C ILE A 193 26.52 32.39 18.13
N VAL A 194 27.44 32.81 17.26
CA VAL A 194 27.11 33.46 15.97
C VAL A 194 27.12 32.51 14.78
N GLY A 195 27.70 31.32 14.90
CA GLY A 195 27.98 30.45 13.75
C GLY A 195 26.73 30.04 12.99
N LYS A 196 25.59 29.84 13.66
CA LYS A 196 24.32 29.57 12.98
C LYS A 196 23.88 30.76 12.14
N LYS A 197 23.96 31.99 12.67
CA LYS A 197 23.70 33.23 11.93
C LYS A 197 24.65 33.38 10.75
N GLU A 198 25.96 33.16 10.94
CA GLU A 198 26.96 33.28 9.87
C GLU A 198 26.72 32.28 8.73
N LEU A 199 26.32 31.05 9.06
CA LEU A 199 25.93 30.03 8.07
C LEU A 199 24.69 30.46 7.27
N LEU A 200 23.67 31.00 7.96
CA LEU A 200 22.46 31.52 7.32
C LEU A 200 22.79 32.73 6.42
N GLN A 201 23.65 33.64 6.89
CA GLN A 201 24.11 34.81 6.14
C GLN A 201 24.89 34.39 4.89
N GLY A 202 25.81 33.42 5.02
CA GLY A 202 26.54 32.86 3.88
C GLY A 202 25.62 32.17 2.86
N ALA A 203 24.53 31.54 3.32
CA ALA A 203 23.51 31.00 2.43
C ALA A 203 22.71 32.11 1.74
N TYR A 204 22.35 33.17 2.46
CA TYR A 204 21.65 34.35 1.94
C TYR A 204 22.46 35.08 0.86
N ASP A 205 23.76 35.28 1.09
CA ASP A 205 24.64 36.00 0.16
C ASP A 205 24.81 35.26 -1.17
N LYS A 206 24.83 33.92 -1.15
CA LYS A 206 24.86 33.08 -2.36
C LYS A 206 23.59 33.21 -3.22
N LYS A 207 22.51 33.79 -2.71
CA LYS A 207 21.24 33.99 -3.43
C LYS A 207 21.07 35.39 -4.00
N LYS A 208 22.05 36.28 -3.81
CA LYS A 208 22.03 37.63 -4.40
C LYS A 208 22.20 37.54 -5.93
N ILE A 209 21.32 38.23 -6.66
CA ILE A 209 21.45 38.41 -8.10
C ILE A 209 22.48 39.53 -8.32
N THR A 210 23.71 39.15 -8.66
CA THR A 210 24.84 40.06 -8.92
C THR A 210 25.20 40.08 -10.42
N PRO A 211 26.05 41.01 -10.89
CA PRO A 211 26.56 40.93 -12.27
C PRO A 211 27.23 39.58 -12.59
N ILE A 212 27.89 38.96 -11.61
CA ILE A 212 28.47 37.61 -11.72
C ILE A 212 27.39 36.55 -11.97
N PHE A 213 26.20 36.69 -11.37
CA PHE A 213 25.06 35.82 -11.66
C PHE A 213 24.64 35.92 -13.14
N ALA A 214 24.59 37.13 -13.70
CA ALA A 214 24.23 37.32 -15.12
C ALA A 214 25.26 36.67 -16.04
N VAL A 215 26.56 36.80 -15.75
CA VAL A 215 27.64 36.18 -16.54
C VAL A 215 27.62 34.65 -16.45
N ARG A 216 27.45 34.07 -15.24
CA ARG A 216 27.40 32.62 -15.05
C ARG A 216 26.18 31.94 -15.68
N ASN A 217 25.09 32.69 -15.85
CA ASN A 217 23.88 32.23 -16.50
C ASN A 217 23.68 32.97 -17.84
N ALA A 218 24.77 33.29 -18.55
CA ALA A 218 24.71 33.79 -19.92
C ALA A 218 24.77 32.61 -20.91
N PRO A 219 24.16 32.73 -22.10
CA PRO A 219 24.33 31.75 -23.16
C PRO A 219 25.81 31.46 -23.41
N PHE A 220 26.15 30.18 -23.63
CA PHE A 220 27.53 29.68 -23.84
C PHE A 220 28.45 29.67 -22.63
N LEU A 221 28.12 30.33 -21.51
CA LEU A 221 28.91 30.27 -20.26
C LEU A 221 28.24 29.43 -19.17
N ASP A 222 26.98 29.06 -19.39
CA ASP A 222 26.12 28.30 -18.46
C ASP A 222 26.53 26.83 -18.30
N PHE A 223 27.55 26.34 -18.99
CA PHE A 223 28.11 25.00 -18.74
C PHE A 223 29.17 24.98 -17.62
N LEU A 224 29.74 26.14 -17.23
CA LEU A 224 30.88 26.29 -16.31
C LEU A 224 30.48 26.41 -14.82
N ASP A 225 29.33 25.86 -14.42
CA ASP A 225 28.64 25.98 -13.11
C ASP A 225 27.59 27.10 -13.01
N PRO A 226 26.43 26.92 -13.66
CA PRO A 226 25.33 27.88 -13.60
C PRO A 226 24.59 27.81 -12.27
N THR A 227 24.06 28.95 -11.83
CA THR A 227 23.22 29.03 -10.62
C THR A 227 21.85 28.39 -10.85
N VAL A 228 21.30 28.56 -12.05
CA VAL A 228 20.01 28.03 -12.49
C VAL A 228 20.27 26.83 -13.40
N LYS A 229 19.86 25.64 -12.97
CA LYS A 229 20.15 24.39 -13.70
C LYS A 229 19.08 23.33 -13.55
N ILE A 230 19.03 22.44 -14.53
CA ILE A 230 18.21 21.23 -14.49
C ILE A 230 18.66 20.38 -13.29
N LYS A 231 17.73 20.13 -12.38
CA LYS A 231 17.93 19.20 -11.27
C LYS A 231 17.44 17.83 -11.73
N GLN A 232 18.34 16.85 -11.79
CA GLN A 232 18.02 15.50 -12.23
C GLN A 232 18.41 14.46 -11.20
N VAL A 233 17.57 13.44 -11.07
CA VAL A 233 17.83 12.22 -10.30
C VAL A 233 17.78 11.04 -11.26
N VAL A 234 18.82 10.20 -11.24
CA VAL A 234 18.88 8.95 -12.01
C VAL A 234 18.63 7.80 -11.03
N LEU A 235 17.59 7.02 -11.28
CA LEU A 235 17.14 5.95 -10.39
C LEU A 235 17.76 4.62 -10.80
N GLU A 236 18.66 4.10 -9.98
CA GLU A 236 19.39 2.86 -10.31
C GLU A 236 18.53 1.59 -10.20
N ASN A 237 17.50 1.61 -9.35
CA ASN A 237 16.67 0.43 -9.05
C ASN A 237 15.31 0.45 -9.76
N ILE A 238 15.07 1.44 -10.62
CA ILE A 238 13.82 1.61 -11.35
C ILE A 238 14.19 1.93 -12.79
N THR A 239 13.66 1.15 -13.73
CA THR A 239 13.99 1.29 -15.15
C THR A 239 12.75 1.64 -15.96
N ASP A 240 12.93 2.48 -16.97
CA ASP A 240 11.94 2.60 -18.05
C ASP A 240 12.28 1.58 -19.14
N ASP A 241 11.25 0.99 -19.75
CA ASP A 241 11.40 0.24 -20.99
C ASP A 241 11.40 1.22 -22.17
N ARG A 242 12.55 1.36 -22.83
CA ARG A 242 12.72 2.21 -24.02
C ARG A 242 13.16 1.30 -25.17
N TYR A 243 12.21 0.94 -26.03
CA TYR A 243 12.45 0.12 -27.23
C TYR A 243 13.14 -1.23 -26.89
N PHE A 244 12.59 -1.97 -25.94
CA PHE A 244 13.09 -3.29 -25.49
C PHE A 244 14.41 -3.25 -24.72
N GLN A 245 14.88 -2.06 -24.32
CA GLN A 245 16.02 -1.88 -23.44
C GLN A 245 15.58 -1.21 -22.13
N HIS A 246 15.92 -1.84 -21.01
CA HIS A 246 15.72 -1.28 -19.69
C HIS A 246 16.81 -0.26 -19.38
N VAL A 247 16.43 1.01 -19.28
CA VAL A 247 17.36 2.11 -18.93
C VAL A 247 16.98 2.68 -17.56
N PRO A 248 17.95 3.12 -16.74
CA PRO A 248 17.65 3.80 -15.48
C PRO A 248 16.67 4.96 -15.69
N LYS A 249 15.60 4.99 -14.89
CA LYS A 249 14.59 6.03 -14.97
C LYS A 249 15.20 7.37 -14.54
N VAL A 250 14.94 8.43 -15.30
CA VAL A 250 15.42 9.78 -14.97
C VAL A 250 14.23 10.66 -14.58
N ASP A 251 14.39 11.37 -13.46
CA ASP A 251 13.39 12.29 -12.95
C ASP A 251 13.97 13.70 -12.83
N ARG A 252 13.32 14.67 -13.48
CA ARG A 252 13.73 16.08 -13.49
C ARG A 252 12.69 17.01 -12.88
N CYS A 253 11.67 16.48 -12.20
CA CYS A 253 10.54 17.26 -11.68
C CYS A 253 11.00 18.35 -10.69
N MET A 254 12.06 18.11 -9.91
CA MET A 254 12.65 19.10 -8.98
C MET A 254 13.22 20.35 -9.67
N THR A 255 13.37 20.32 -10.99
CA THR A 255 13.78 21.51 -11.76
C THR A 255 12.76 22.64 -11.60
N CYS A 256 11.47 22.30 -11.62
CA CYS A 256 10.36 23.25 -11.39
C CYS A 256 9.78 23.13 -9.98
N HIS A 257 9.70 21.92 -9.42
CA HIS A 257 9.19 21.67 -8.06
C HIS A 257 10.29 21.87 -7.01
N THR A 258 10.69 23.13 -6.81
CA THR A 258 11.99 23.49 -6.24
C THR A 258 12.21 23.14 -4.77
N PHE A 259 11.14 23.04 -3.98
CA PHE A 259 11.17 22.78 -2.54
C PHE A 259 10.43 21.51 -2.13
N ILE A 260 10.09 20.66 -3.10
CA ILE A 260 9.27 19.47 -2.86
C ILE A 260 9.87 18.52 -1.81
N ASP A 261 11.19 18.45 -1.72
CA ASP A 261 11.96 17.61 -0.80
C ASP A 261 12.48 18.36 0.44
N LYS A 262 12.08 19.63 0.64
CA LYS A 262 12.58 20.47 1.74
C LYS A 262 11.46 20.86 2.71
N PRO A 263 11.69 20.78 4.03
CA PRO A 263 10.72 21.26 5.02
C PRO A 263 10.64 22.79 5.06
N GLY A 264 9.50 23.31 5.51
CA GLY A 264 9.25 24.71 5.80
C GLY A 264 8.75 25.53 4.61
N TYR A 265 8.40 24.92 3.49
CA TYR A 265 7.79 25.59 2.32
C TYR A 265 6.37 25.06 2.07
N GLU A 266 5.69 24.56 3.11
CA GLU A 266 4.37 23.95 3.03
C GLU A 266 3.29 24.95 2.59
N ASP A 267 3.45 26.23 2.98
CA ASP A 267 2.51 27.31 2.69
C ASP A 267 2.74 27.98 1.32
N GLN A 268 3.83 27.64 0.62
CA GLN A 268 4.14 28.21 -0.68
C GLN A 268 3.21 27.67 -1.78
N PRO A 269 2.84 28.45 -2.81
CA PRO A 269 2.04 27.93 -3.92
C PRO A 269 2.82 26.90 -4.75
N ASN A 270 2.11 26.02 -5.47
CA ASN A 270 2.76 25.19 -6.48
C ASN A 270 3.37 26.08 -7.58
N PRO A 271 4.59 25.77 -8.07
CA PRO A 271 5.35 24.53 -7.86
C PRO A 271 6.34 24.57 -6.67
N HIS A 272 6.35 25.63 -5.86
CA HIS A 272 7.30 25.84 -4.75
C HIS A 272 6.87 25.18 -3.43
N LYS A 273 5.82 24.37 -3.42
CA LYS A 273 5.30 23.75 -2.20
C LYS A 273 6.13 22.53 -1.75
N THR A 274 6.30 22.36 -0.44
CA THR A 274 6.84 21.11 0.16
C THR A 274 5.90 19.93 -0.05
N HIS A 275 6.45 18.72 -0.19
CA HIS A 275 5.63 17.51 -0.28
C HIS A 275 4.83 17.29 1.02
N PRO A 276 3.50 17.03 0.94
CA PRO A 276 2.63 16.96 2.13
C PRO A 276 2.92 15.79 3.07
N LYS A 277 3.69 14.79 2.63
CA LYS A 277 4.11 13.63 3.43
C LYS A 277 5.64 13.47 3.39
N LEU A 278 6.39 14.53 3.71
CA LEU A 278 7.84 14.57 3.58
C LEU A 278 8.56 13.45 4.35
N ASP A 279 8.08 13.11 5.55
CA ASP A 279 8.65 12.04 6.38
C ASP A 279 8.48 10.63 5.79
N LEU A 280 7.53 10.46 4.87
CA LEU A 280 7.28 9.20 4.20
C LEU A 280 7.85 9.16 2.78
N MET A 281 7.74 10.28 2.07
CA MET A 281 7.98 10.41 0.63
C MET A 281 8.89 11.61 0.33
N VAL A 282 9.80 11.43 -0.62
CA VAL A 282 10.80 12.37 -1.16
C VAL A 282 11.80 12.96 -0.16
N GLY A 283 11.47 13.07 1.14
CA GLY A 283 12.39 13.54 2.18
C GLY A 283 13.63 12.64 2.33
N ALA A 284 14.76 13.24 2.71
CA ALA A 284 16.06 12.55 2.75
C ALA A 284 16.10 11.38 3.75
N THR A 285 15.36 11.48 4.86
CA THR A 285 15.25 10.46 5.92
C THR A 285 14.00 9.59 5.78
N GLY A 286 13.14 9.90 4.81
CA GLY A 286 11.88 9.18 4.62
C GLY A 286 12.08 7.76 4.11
N LYS A 287 11.02 6.95 4.17
CA LYS A 287 11.04 5.57 3.63
C LYS A 287 11.24 5.55 2.11
N HIS A 288 10.79 6.60 1.41
CA HIS A 288 10.92 6.76 -0.03
C HIS A 288 11.68 8.04 -0.40
N PRO A 289 13.01 8.11 -0.17
CA PRO A 289 13.76 9.33 -0.43
C PRO A 289 13.84 9.65 -1.92
N MET A 290 13.83 10.94 -2.27
CA MET A 290 13.76 11.42 -3.66
C MET A 290 14.84 10.81 -4.54
N LYS A 291 16.07 10.68 -4.01
CA LYS A 291 17.23 10.12 -4.71
C LYS A 291 17.02 8.67 -5.18
N LYS A 292 16.15 7.90 -4.52
CA LYS A 292 15.92 6.47 -4.82
C LYS A 292 14.63 6.20 -5.58
N PHE A 293 13.63 7.07 -5.45
CA PHE A 293 12.29 6.81 -6.00
C PHE A 293 11.86 7.79 -7.10
N GLY A 294 12.35 9.03 -7.11
CA GLY A 294 11.84 10.04 -8.03
C GLY A 294 10.37 10.41 -7.79
N CYS A 295 9.83 11.33 -8.59
CA CYS A 295 8.43 11.75 -8.53
C CYS A 295 7.55 10.85 -9.42
N THR A 296 8.01 10.60 -10.65
CA THR A 296 7.25 9.91 -11.71
C THR A 296 6.98 8.43 -11.42
N THR A 297 7.73 7.82 -10.50
CA THR A 297 7.44 6.45 -10.02
C THR A 297 6.08 6.38 -9.34
N CYS A 298 5.74 7.37 -8.51
CA CYS A 298 4.49 7.42 -7.76
C CYS A 298 3.40 8.18 -8.53
N HIS A 299 3.78 9.26 -9.23
CA HIS A 299 2.83 10.16 -9.88
C HIS A 299 2.56 9.83 -11.35
N GLY A 300 3.33 8.95 -12.00
CA GLY A 300 3.28 8.78 -13.46
C GLY A 300 3.89 9.99 -14.20
N GLY A 301 3.66 10.07 -15.51
CA GLY A 301 4.18 11.15 -16.36
C GLY A 301 5.57 10.86 -16.94
N GLU A 302 6.16 11.87 -17.57
CA GLU A 302 7.43 11.78 -18.29
C GLU A 302 8.52 12.62 -17.61
N GLY A 303 9.37 11.96 -16.82
CA GLY A 303 10.37 12.60 -15.95
C GLY A 303 11.56 13.18 -16.69
N HIS A 304 11.77 12.83 -17.96
CA HIS A 304 12.90 13.32 -18.75
C HIS A 304 12.68 14.74 -19.29
N ARG A 305 11.43 15.22 -19.35
CA ARG A 305 11.06 16.44 -20.07
C ARG A 305 10.87 17.63 -19.12
N VAL A 306 11.47 18.77 -19.47
CA VAL A 306 11.37 20.04 -18.73
C VAL A 306 11.22 21.26 -19.65
N ASN A 307 10.77 21.03 -20.89
CA ASN A 307 10.73 22.08 -21.91
C ASN A 307 9.61 23.09 -21.63
N ASP A 308 8.46 22.60 -21.19
CA ASP A 308 7.24 23.38 -20.96
C ASP A 308 6.36 22.68 -19.92
N PHE A 309 5.19 23.27 -19.64
CA PHE A 309 4.23 22.74 -18.69
C PHE A 309 3.57 21.43 -19.15
N ASN A 310 3.37 21.19 -20.44
CA ASN A 310 2.66 20.02 -20.93
C ASN A 310 3.57 18.79 -21.12
N ALA A 311 4.86 19.01 -21.39
CA ALA A 311 5.83 17.97 -21.73
C ALA A 311 6.01 16.86 -20.67
N PRO A 312 5.95 17.14 -19.35
CA PRO A 312 5.94 16.10 -18.31
C PRO A 312 4.65 15.26 -18.24
N ALA A 313 3.65 15.57 -19.09
CA ALA A 313 2.32 14.99 -19.10
C ALA A 313 1.50 15.29 -17.84
N HIS A 314 1.51 16.55 -17.38
CA HIS A 314 0.62 17.01 -16.31
C HIS A 314 -0.84 16.81 -16.72
N MET A 315 -1.66 16.30 -15.80
CA MET A 315 -3.08 16.06 -16.04
C MET A 315 -3.95 16.92 -15.11
N PRO A 316 -4.94 17.65 -15.64
CA PRO A 316 -5.86 18.43 -14.83
C PRO A 316 -6.77 17.51 -14.00
N ALA A 317 -7.11 17.95 -12.80
CA ALA A 317 -8.00 17.23 -11.90
C ALA A 317 -9.48 17.38 -12.27
N THR A 318 -9.87 18.50 -12.88
CA THR A 318 -11.26 18.81 -13.24
C THR A 318 -11.38 19.44 -14.63
N ALA A 319 -12.60 19.52 -15.16
CA ALA A 319 -12.87 20.17 -16.44
C ALA A 319 -12.60 21.69 -16.41
N GLU A 320 -12.85 22.34 -15.26
CA GLU A 320 -12.57 23.75 -15.04
C GLU A 320 -11.06 23.99 -15.07
N GLN A 321 -10.29 23.16 -14.36
CA GLN A 321 -8.84 23.24 -14.39
C GLN A 321 -8.26 22.94 -15.78
N ARG A 322 -8.88 22.03 -16.54
CA ARG A 322 -8.51 21.78 -17.94
C ARG A 322 -8.64 23.05 -18.78
N LYS A 323 -9.74 23.80 -18.64
CA LYS A 323 -9.95 25.07 -19.35
C LYS A 323 -8.93 26.12 -18.93
N GLU A 324 -8.73 26.29 -17.62
CA GLU A 324 -7.72 27.20 -17.08
C GLU A 324 -6.32 26.88 -17.62
N TRP A 325 -5.93 25.61 -17.65
CA TRP A 325 -4.61 25.19 -18.11
C TRP A 325 -4.44 25.32 -19.62
N ALA A 326 -5.51 25.11 -20.40
CA ALA A 326 -5.49 25.35 -21.84
C ALA A 326 -5.26 26.82 -22.15
N GLU A 327 -5.88 27.73 -21.41
CA GLU A 327 -5.71 29.18 -21.57
C GLU A 327 -4.35 29.67 -21.05
N LYS A 328 -3.96 29.27 -19.83
CA LYS A 328 -2.78 29.80 -19.14
C LYS A 328 -1.47 29.15 -19.57
N TYR A 329 -1.49 27.86 -19.88
CA TYR A 329 -0.28 27.07 -20.14
C TYR A 329 -0.28 26.39 -21.51
N HIS A 330 -1.25 26.72 -22.38
CA HIS A 330 -1.45 26.06 -23.68
C HIS A 330 -1.50 24.53 -23.56
N TRP A 331 -2.08 24.04 -22.46
CA TRP A 331 -2.20 22.62 -22.20
C TRP A 331 -3.05 21.92 -23.25
N HIS A 332 -2.61 20.75 -23.68
CA HIS A 332 -3.36 19.83 -24.53
C HIS A 332 -3.08 18.40 -24.09
N GLU A 333 -3.98 17.46 -24.37
CA GLU A 333 -3.82 16.10 -23.85
C GLU A 333 -2.54 15.40 -24.40
N PRO A 334 -1.73 14.76 -23.54
CA PRO A 334 -0.46 14.15 -23.92
C PRO A 334 -0.64 12.76 -24.55
N HIS A 335 -1.30 12.67 -25.71
CA HIS A 335 -1.66 11.42 -26.38
C HIS A 335 -0.48 10.48 -26.74
N LYS A 336 0.75 10.99 -26.72
CA LYS A 336 1.97 10.23 -27.06
C LYS A 336 2.71 9.67 -25.84
N VAL A 337 2.21 9.90 -24.62
CA VAL A 337 2.83 9.43 -23.37
C VAL A 337 2.06 8.22 -22.86
N PRO A 338 2.67 7.01 -22.77
CA PRO A 338 1.98 5.80 -22.36
C PRO A 338 1.36 5.89 -20.96
N ILE A 339 2.10 6.45 -20.00
CA ILE A 339 1.63 6.67 -18.62
C ILE A 339 1.71 8.16 -18.34
N VAL A 340 0.58 8.84 -18.51
CA VAL A 340 0.41 10.25 -18.12
C VAL A 340 0.50 10.40 -16.60
N GLN A 341 0.65 11.63 -16.10
CA GLN A 341 0.60 11.86 -14.66
C GLN A 341 -0.80 11.54 -14.13
N PHE A 342 -0.88 10.82 -13.02
CA PHE A 342 -2.15 10.53 -12.35
C PHE A 342 -2.82 11.83 -11.89
N LYS A 343 -4.15 11.90 -12.01
CA LYS A 343 -4.90 13.07 -11.53
C LYS A 343 -4.84 13.16 -10.00
N LYS A 344 -5.17 14.33 -9.46
CA LYS A 344 -5.29 14.52 -8.01
C LYS A 344 -6.24 13.48 -7.41
N GLY A 345 -5.76 12.75 -6.40
CA GLY A 345 -6.50 11.65 -5.75
C GLY A 345 -6.18 10.25 -6.30
N GLN A 346 -5.47 10.14 -7.43
CA GLN A 346 -5.13 8.87 -8.06
C GLN A 346 -3.67 8.41 -7.80
N TYR A 347 -2.87 9.21 -7.11
CA TYR A 347 -1.42 8.95 -6.90
C TYR A 347 -1.14 7.63 -6.17
N GLU A 348 -2.09 7.12 -5.38
CA GLU A 348 -1.96 5.82 -4.71
C GLU A 348 -1.91 4.64 -5.69
N ALA A 349 -2.30 4.83 -6.95
CA ALA A 349 -2.12 3.85 -8.02
C ALA A 349 -0.63 3.44 -8.16
N GLY A 350 0.30 4.39 -7.98
CA GLY A 350 1.74 4.13 -8.06
C GLY A 350 2.26 3.17 -6.99
N CYS A 351 1.56 3.03 -5.85
CA CYS A 351 2.00 2.17 -4.76
C CYS A 351 2.00 0.68 -5.13
N VAL A 352 1.10 0.27 -6.03
CA VAL A 352 0.93 -1.14 -6.42
C VAL A 352 2.20 -1.71 -7.06
N LYS A 353 2.97 -0.87 -7.77
CA LYS A 353 4.18 -1.28 -8.51
C LYS A 353 5.24 -1.96 -7.63
N CYS A 354 5.34 -1.56 -6.35
CA CYS A 354 6.35 -2.09 -5.41
C CYS A 354 5.73 -2.85 -4.22
N HIS A 355 4.41 -2.77 -4.03
CA HIS A 355 3.67 -3.39 -2.92
C HIS A 355 2.63 -4.41 -3.43
N THR A 356 3.10 -5.36 -4.24
CA THR A 356 2.29 -6.42 -4.86
C THR A 356 1.87 -7.49 -3.85
N ASP A 357 2.75 -7.83 -2.91
CA ASP A 357 2.59 -9.02 -2.06
C ASP A 357 1.79 -8.77 -0.77
N VAL A 358 1.24 -7.56 -0.60
CA VAL A 358 0.48 -7.18 0.60
C VAL A 358 -0.98 -6.90 0.28
N GLN A 359 -1.89 -7.45 1.09
CA GLN A 359 -3.34 -7.22 0.93
C GLN A 359 -3.75 -5.78 1.30
N TYR A 360 -3.06 -5.18 2.27
CA TYR A 360 -3.34 -3.84 2.79
C TYR A 360 -2.06 -3.02 2.88
N LEU A 361 -2.12 -1.76 2.45
CA LEU A 361 -1.00 -0.83 2.50
C LEU A 361 -1.32 0.37 3.40
N PRO A 362 -0.67 0.52 4.57
CA PRO A 362 -0.88 1.67 5.44
C PRO A 362 -0.68 3.01 4.71
N GLY A 363 -1.62 3.93 4.87
CA GLY A 363 -1.56 5.27 4.28
C GLY A 363 -1.99 5.40 2.81
N ALA A 364 -2.44 4.30 2.18
CA ALA A 364 -3.01 4.26 0.82
C ALA A 364 -4.54 4.00 0.86
N THR A 365 -5.31 4.98 1.30
CA THR A 365 -6.73 4.82 1.64
C THR A 365 -7.57 4.46 0.42
N THR A 366 -7.47 5.23 -0.67
CA THR A 366 -8.25 5.03 -1.89
C THR A 366 -7.89 3.71 -2.58
N LEU A 367 -6.61 3.36 -2.63
CA LEU A 367 -6.15 2.07 -3.16
C LEU A 367 -6.71 0.90 -2.35
N ASN A 368 -6.65 0.96 -1.02
CA ASN A 368 -7.16 -0.11 -0.17
C ASN A 368 -8.68 -0.29 -0.33
N LYS A 369 -9.43 0.82 -0.43
CA LYS A 369 -10.87 0.77 -0.73
C LYS A 369 -11.13 0.21 -2.13
N GLY A 370 -10.38 0.62 -3.14
CA GLY A 370 -10.45 0.07 -4.49
C GLY A 370 -10.23 -1.44 -4.53
N ARG A 371 -9.20 -1.94 -3.83
CA ARG A 371 -8.95 -3.38 -3.66
C ARG A 371 -10.11 -4.07 -2.93
N LYS A 372 -10.61 -3.49 -1.83
CA LYS A 372 -11.80 -4.01 -1.13
C LYS A 372 -13.01 -4.10 -2.08
N SER A 373 -13.24 -3.09 -2.91
CA SER A 373 -14.35 -3.05 -3.88
C SER A 373 -14.18 -4.06 -5.03
N ILE A 374 -12.96 -4.22 -5.56
CA ILE A 374 -12.65 -5.30 -6.52
C ILE A 374 -12.97 -6.66 -5.91
N GLU A 375 -12.63 -6.87 -4.63
CA GLU A 375 -12.93 -8.12 -3.94
C GLU A 375 -14.43 -8.30 -3.68
N LYS A 376 -15.13 -7.22 -3.31
CA LYS A 376 -16.59 -7.16 -3.06
C LYS A 376 -17.39 -7.60 -4.28
N TYR A 377 -17.03 -7.08 -5.46
CA TYR A 377 -17.70 -7.37 -6.72
C TYR A 377 -17.14 -8.60 -7.43
N GLY A 378 -15.98 -9.10 -7.00
CA GLY A 378 -15.39 -10.33 -7.50
C GLY A 378 -14.85 -10.21 -8.93
N CYS A 379 -14.29 -9.05 -9.31
CA CYS A 379 -13.81 -8.81 -10.67
C CYS A 379 -12.80 -9.88 -11.14
N TYR A 380 -11.99 -10.39 -10.21
CA TYR A 380 -11.01 -11.46 -10.43
C TYR A 380 -11.62 -12.80 -10.86
N GLY A 381 -12.93 -13.02 -10.64
CA GLY A 381 -13.60 -14.23 -11.11
C GLY A 381 -13.76 -14.27 -12.63
N CYS A 382 -14.04 -13.11 -13.24
CA CYS A 382 -14.20 -12.98 -14.69
C CYS A 382 -12.93 -12.49 -15.37
N HIS A 383 -12.16 -11.62 -14.72
CA HIS A 383 -10.94 -11.03 -15.27
C HIS A 383 -9.71 -11.61 -14.59
N LYS A 384 -8.70 -11.97 -15.37
CA LYS A 384 -7.40 -12.28 -14.80
C LYS A 384 -6.77 -11.00 -14.23
N ILE A 385 -6.39 -11.04 -12.95
CA ILE A 385 -5.69 -9.98 -12.24
C ILE A 385 -4.54 -10.66 -11.49
N GLU A 386 -3.31 -10.29 -11.80
CA GLU A 386 -2.10 -10.88 -11.19
C GLU A 386 -2.08 -10.70 -9.67
N GLY A 387 -1.84 -11.79 -8.93
CA GLY A 387 -1.82 -11.85 -7.46
C GLY A 387 -3.18 -12.10 -6.81
N TRP A 388 -4.22 -12.40 -7.59
CA TRP A 388 -5.60 -12.62 -7.14
C TRP A 388 -6.17 -13.98 -7.58
N GLU A 389 -5.37 -14.80 -8.26
CA GLU A 389 -5.77 -16.07 -8.84
C GLU A 389 -6.17 -17.13 -7.80
N ASP A 390 -5.69 -17.00 -6.56
CA ASP A 390 -5.98 -17.89 -5.44
C ASP A 390 -7.29 -17.54 -4.70
N LYS A 391 -7.93 -16.41 -5.04
CA LYS A 391 -9.16 -15.99 -4.37
C LYS A 391 -10.34 -16.90 -4.72
N ARG A 392 -11.16 -17.18 -3.70
CA ARG A 392 -12.39 -17.98 -3.82
C ARG A 392 -13.37 -17.32 -4.79
N LYS A 393 -14.14 -18.13 -5.52
CA LYS A 393 -15.29 -17.65 -6.30
C LYS A 393 -16.25 -16.77 -5.46
N PRO A 394 -16.65 -15.59 -5.97
CA PRO A 394 -17.46 -14.61 -5.22
C PRO A 394 -18.92 -15.02 -4.99
N GLY A 395 -19.50 -15.84 -5.86
CA GLY A 395 -20.88 -16.29 -5.75
C GLY A 395 -21.06 -17.50 -4.82
N PRO A 396 -22.27 -17.72 -4.29
CA PRO A 396 -22.61 -18.95 -3.56
C PRO A 396 -22.59 -20.17 -4.49
N SER A 397 -22.36 -21.36 -3.93
CA SER A 397 -22.51 -22.61 -4.70
C SER A 397 -23.97 -22.79 -5.18
N LEU A 398 -24.12 -23.20 -6.43
CA LEU A 398 -25.41 -23.54 -7.04
C LEU A 398 -25.67 -25.05 -7.05
N GLU A 399 -24.73 -25.87 -6.57
CA GLU A 399 -24.81 -27.35 -6.60
C GLU A 399 -26.03 -27.90 -5.88
N LYS A 400 -26.58 -27.21 -4.88
CA LYS A 400 -27.75 -27.65 -4.09
C LYS A 400 -28.94 -26.67 -4.16
N ILE A 401 -28.94 -25.77 -5.15
CA ILE A 401 -29.84 -24.61 -5.18
C ILE A 401 -31.34 -24.97 -5.17
N ALA A 402 -31.71 -26.12 -5.75
CA ALA A 402 -33.11 -26.54 -5.85
C ALA A 402 -33.79 -26.75 -4.47
N SER A 403 -32.98 -27.11 -3.46
CA SER A 403 -33.42 -27.29 -2.07
C SER A 403 -33.65 -25.97 -1.32
N LYS A 404 -33.10 -24.86 -1.81
CA LYS A 404 -33.11 -23.56 -1.14
C LYS A 404 -34.18 -22.60 -1.68
N VAL A 405 -34.27 -22.46 -3.01
CA VAL A 405 -35.10 -21.43 -3.68
C VAL A 405 -36.00 -22.03 -4.77
N SER A 406 -37.12 -21.37 -5.12
CA SER A 406 -38.03 -21.82 -6.19
C SER A 406 -37.49 -21.48 -7.57
N LYS A 407 -37.88 -22.26 -8.61
CA LYS A 407 -37.54 -21.94 -10.00
C LYS A 407 -38.02 -20.53 -10.37
N GLU A 408 -39.20 -20.15 -9.88
CA GLU A 408 -39.76 -18.82 -10.09
C GLU A 408 -38.90 -17.72 -9.47
N PHE A 409 -38.52 -17.89 -8.18
CA PHE A 409 -37.59 -16.98 -7.53
C PHE A 409 -36.27 -16.89 -8.29
N PHE A 410 -35.72 -18.04 -8.71
CA PHE A 410 -34.44 -18.09 -9.42
C PHE A 410 -34.49 -17.33 -10.74
N LYS A 411 -35.54 -17.49 -11.56
CA LYS A 411 -35.72 -16.76 -12.81
C LYS A 411 -35.78 -15.24 -12.58
N ASN A 412 -36.63 -14.79 -11.66
CA ASN A 412 -36.76 -13.37 -11.32
C ASN A 412 -35.45 -12.80 -10.76
N TRP A 413 -34.71 -13.59 -9.98
CA TRP A 413 -33.42 -13.19 -9.41
C TRP A 413 -32.31 -13.11 -10.46
N VAL A 414 -32.27 -14.04 -11.43
CA VAL A 414 -31.32 -13.99 -12.55
C VAL A 414 -31.63 -12.82 -13.49
N TRP A 415 -32.90 -12.47 -13.66
CA TRP A 415 -33.34 -11.35 -14.47
C TRP A 415 -33.00 -9.99 -13.85
N ASP A 416 -33.44 -9.76 -12.62
CA ASP A 416 -33.21 -8.51 -11.88
C ASP A 416 -32.97 -8.78 -10.39
N PRO A 417 -31.69 -8.97 -9.98
CA PRO A 417 -31.33 -9.16 -8.59
C PRO A 417 -31.73 -7.97 -7.68
N LYS A 418 -31.71 -6.74 -8.21
CA LYS A 418 -31.96 -5.52 -7.42
C LYS A 418 -33.44 -5.29 -7.14
N ALA A 419 -34.34 -5.80 -7.98
CA ALA A 419 -35.78 -5.84 -7.68
C ALA A 419 -36.09 -6.62 -6.39
N PHE A 420 -35.29 -7.63 -6.06
CA PHE A 420 -35.43 -8.36 -4.80
C PHE A 420 -34.80 -7.61 -3.62
N ASN A 421 -33.55 -7.17 -3.79
CA ASN A 421 -32.77 -6.54 -2.74
C ASN A 421 -31.87 -5.45 -3.34
N LYS A 422 -32.07 -4.19 -2.95
CA LYS A 422 -31.31 -3.04 -3.47
C LYS A 422 -29.79 -3.13 -3.26
N HIS A 423 -29.35 -3.92 -2.27
CA HIS A 423 -27.95 -4.20 -1.93
C HIS A 423 -27.44 -5.52 -2.55
N ALA A 424 -28.18 -6.13 -3.48
CA ALA A 424 -27.74 -7.33 -4.18
C ALA A 424 -26.37 -7.12 -4.86
N LYS A 425 -25.43 -8.02 -4.58
CA LYS A 425 -24.10 -8.05 -5.21
C LYS A 425 -24.08 -8.81 -6.53
N MET A 426 -25.09 -9.64 -6.79
CA MET A 426 -25.23 -10.30 -8.10
C MET A 426 -25.57 -9.23 -9.14
N PRO A 427 -24.79 -9.13 -10.23
CA PRO A 427 -24.97 -8.08 -11.21
C PRO A 427 -26.09 -8.42 -12.20
N ALA A 428 -26.59 -7.41 -12.91
CA ALA A 428 -27.64 -7.55 -13.90
C ALA A 428 -27.06 -7.85 -15.30
N PHE A 429 -27.49 -8.96 -15.91
CA PHE A 429 -27.07 -9.37 -17.26
C PHE A 429 -28.10 -9.06 -18.35
N PHE A 430 -29.38 -9.01 -17.96
CA PHE A 430 -30.54 -8.89 -18.84
C PHE A 430 -31.23 -7.54 -18.64
N GLY A 431 -32.03 -7.11 -19.63
CA GLY A 431 -32.70 -5.80 -19.59
C GLY A 431 -31.73 -4.62 -19.55
N GLN A 432 -30.51 -4.82 -20.05
CA GLN A 432 -29.49 -3.78 -20.19
C GLN A 432 -29.70 -3.00 -21.48
N GLU A 433 -29.12 -1.81 -21.55
CA GLU A 433 -29.27 -0.88 -22.69
C GLU A 433 -29.00 -1.53 -24.05
N ASN A 434 -28.00 -2.41 -24.12
CA ASN A 434 -27.64 -3.10 -25.36
C ASN A 434 -28.48 -4.35 -25.69
N ASN A 435 -29.34 -4.81 -24.78
CA ASN A 435 -30.12 -6.03 -24.96
C ASN A 435 -31.59 -5.93 -24.54
N SER A 436 -32.16 -4.73 -24.48
CA SER A 436 -33.53 -4.46 -24.03
C SER A 436 -34.56 -4.26 -25.16
N THR A 437 -34.16 -4.38 -26.44
CA THR A 437 -35.12 -4.31 -27.56
C THR A 437 -36.17 -5.43 -27.44
N PRO A 438 -37.38 -5.27 -28.00
CA PRO A 438 -38.40 -6.32 -27.92
C PRO A 438 -37.94 -7.68 -28.45
N GLU A 439 -37.16 -7.69 -29.53
CA GLU A 439 -36.58 -8.91 -30.10
C GLU A 439 -35.58 -9.56 -29.14
N PHE A 440 -34.61 -8.79 -28.62
CA PHE A 440 -33.60 -9.29 -27.70
C PHE A 440 -34.19 -9.68 -26.34
N THR A 441 -35.27 -9.03 -25.92
CA THR A 441 -36.00 -9.38 -24.70
C THR A 441 -36.57 -10.81 -24.79
N LYS A 442 -37.18 -11.19 -25.93
CA LYS A 442 -37.64 -12.58 -26.15
C LYS A 442 -36.49 -13.59 -26.05
N LYS A 443 -35.35 -13.26 -26.67
CA LYS A 443 -34.12 -14.08 -26.62
C LYS A 443 -33.57 -14.21 -25.19
N ASN A 444 -33.52 -13.10 -24.43
CA ASN A 444 -33.11 -13.09 -23.03
C ASN A 444 -34.04 -13.96 -22.16
N ILE A 445 -35.37 -13.87 -22.34
CA ILE A 445 -36.35 -14.69 -21.62
C ILE A 445 -36.12 -16.18 -21.90
N ALA A 446 -35.82 -16.54 -23.16
CA ALA A 446 -35.48 -17.91 -23.52
C ALA A 446 -34.19 -18.39 -22.82
N GLU A 447 -33.13 -17.58 -22.80
CA GLU A 447 -31.89 -17.92 -22.09
C GLU A 447 -32.11 -18.07 -20.58
N VAL A 448 -32.86 -17.18 -19.92
CA VAL A 448 -33.12 -17.27 -18.46
C VAL A 448 -33.91 -18.53 -18.08
N ASN A 449 -34.94 -18.87 -18.86
CA ASN A 449 -35.69 -20.11 -18.66
C ASN A 449 -34.79 -21.33 -18.86
N ALA A 450 -33.99 -21.37 -19.93
CA ALA A 450 -33.09 -22.47 -20.22
C ALA A 450 -31.97 -22.63 -19.16
N ILE A 451 -31.37 -21.53 -18.70
CA ILE A 451 -30.40 -21.52 -17.58
C ILE A 451 -31.04 -22.13 -16.33
N THR A 452 -32.27 -21.75 -16.03
CA THR A 452 -32.99 -22.26 -14.85
C THR A 452 -33.21 -23.76 -14.93
N GLU A 453 -33.70 -24.26 -16.06
CA GLU A 453 -33.91 -25.71 -16.25
C GLU A 453 -32.58 -26.47 -16.14
N PHE A 454 -31.53 -25.97 -16.79
CA PHE A 454 -30.21 -26.58 -16.75
C PHE A 454 -29.63 -26.64 -15.32
N VAL A 455 -29.60 -25.51 -14.61
CA VAL A 455 -29.05 -25.43 -13.24
C VAL A 455 -29.84 -26.30 -12.26
N TYR A 456 -31.17 -26.33 -12.37
CA TYR A 456 -31.99 -27.17 -11.49
C TYR A 456 -31.83 -28.67 -11.77
N ALA A 457 -31.67 -29.06 -13.04
CA ALA A 457 -31.40 -30.44 -13.41
C ALA A 457 -30.04 -30.93 -12.89
N GLN A 458 -29.06 -30.03 -12.77
CA GLN A 458 -27.74 -30.35 -12.19
C GLN A 458 -27.71 -30.28 -10.65
N SER A 459 -28.78 -29.80 -10.00
CA SER A 459 -28.80 -29.63 -8.54
C SER A 459 -28.84 -30.98 -7.82
N GLU A 460 -27.92 -31.18 -6.90
CA GLU A 460 -27.87 -32.29 -5.98
C GLU A 460 -29.01 -32.25 -4.96
N LYS A 461 -29.38 -33.44 -4.46
CA LYS A 461 -30.34 -33.58 -3.37
C LYS A 461 -29.71 -33.13 -2.06
N TYR A 462 -30.46 -32.36 -1.27
CA TYR A 462 -30.06 -31.92 0.06
C TYR A 462 -31.15 -32.21 1.08
N LYS A 463 -30.75 -32.74 2.24
CA LYS A 463 -31.63 -33.00 3.38
C LYS A 463 -31.18 -32.14 4.58
N PRO A 464 -32.03 -31.23 5.08
CA PRO A 464 -31.81 -30.55 6.35
C PRO A 464 -31.60 -31.57 7.48
N PHE A 465 -30.65 -31.32 8.38
CA PHE A 465 -30.39 -32.20 9.52
C PHE A 465 -31.19 -31.81 10.76
N MET A 466 -31.78 -30.62 10.78
CA MET A 466 -32.60 -30.08 11.85
C MET A 466 -33.97 -29.66 11.31
N ARG A 467 -35.01 -29.79 12.14
CA ARG A 467 -36.36 -29.29 11.89
C ARG A 467 -36.64 -28.03 12.69
N TYR A 468 -37.38 -27.10 12.10
CA TYR A 468 -37.86 -25.91 12.78
C TYR A 468 -39.01 -26.27 13.74
N THR A 469 -38.92 -25.79 14.97
CA THR A 469 -39.87 -26.10 16.07
C THR A 469 -40.56 -24.85 16.62
N GLY A 470 -40.50 -23.72 15.91
CA GLY A 470 -41.06 -22.44 16.33
C GLY A 470 -40.08 -21.56 17.10
N GLY A 471 -40.13 -20.25 16.88
CA GLY A 471 -39.25 -19.24 17.50
C GLY A 471 -39.96 -17.92 17.80
N ASN A 472 -39.31 -17.06 18.60
CA ASN A 472 -39.74 -15.71 18.93
C ASN A 472 -38.95 -14.68 18.11
N LYS A 473 -39.67 -13.82 17.38
CA LYS A 473 -39.09 -12.84 16.45
C LYS A 473 -38.33 -11.72 17.15
N GLU A 474 -38.83 -11.22 18.27
CA GLU A 474 -38.17 -10.15 19.03
C GLU A 474 -36.84 -10.63 19.63
N ARG A 475 -36.82 -11.85 20.16
CA ARG A 475 -35.56 -12.48 20.60
C ARG A 475 -34.63 -12.72 19.41
N GLY A 476 -35.14 -13.20 18.28
CA GLY A 476 -34.35 -13.38 17.05
C GLY A 476 -33.70 -12.09 16.56
N LYS A 477 -34.45 -10.98 16.57
CA LYS A 477 -33.97 -9.64 16.20
C LYS A 477 -32.84 -9.18 17.13
N LYS A 478 -33.02 -9.34 18.44
CA LYS A 478 -31.98 -9.02 19.44
C LYS A 478 -30.72 -9.87 19.24
N LEU A 479 -30.87 -11.17 19.03
CA LEU A 479 -29.76 -12.11 18.82
C LEU A 479 -28.93 -11.77 17.56
N VAL A 480 -29.54 -11.32 16.47
CA VAL A 480 -28.83 -10.91 15.25
C VAL A 480 -27.84 -9.77 15.53
N LYS A 481 -28.22 -8.81 16.37
CA LYS A 481 -27.35 -7.72 16.81
C LYS A 481 -26.29 -8.19 17.80
N GLU A 482 -26.68 -8.99 18.80
CA GLU A 482 -25.83 -9.34 19.93
C GLU A 482 -24.78 -10.42 19.62
N VAL A 483 -25.11 -11.44 18.81
CA VAL A 483 -24.23 -12.60 18.57
C VAL A 483 -23.04 -12.27 17.65
N GLY A 484 -23.18 -11.23 16.82
CA GLY A 484 -22.16 -10.77 15.87
C GLY A 484 -22.49 -11.00 14.39
N CYS A 485 -23.74 -11.31 14.03
CA CYS A 485 -24.14 -11.50 12.63
C CYS A 485 -23.88 -10.23 11.78
N MET A 486 -24.05 -9.05 12.39
CA MET A 486 -23.91 -7.75 11.72
C MET A 486 -22.47 -7.43 11.30
N ALA A 487 -21.48 -8.15 11.82
CA ALA A 487 -20.09 -8.04 11.37
C ALA A 487 -19.87 -8.38 9.89
N CYS A 488 -20.73 -9.26 9.37
CA CYS A 488 -20.67 -9.68 7.98
C CYS A 488 -21.92 -9.27 7.21
N HIS A 489 -23.07 -9.12 7.89
CA HIS A 489 -24.38 -8.95 7.26
C HIS A 489 -24.99 -7.57 7.53
N GLY A 490 -25.53 -6.94 6.50
CA GLY A 490 -26.41 -5.79 6.68
C GLY A 490 -27.84 -6.21 7.03
N VAL A 491 -28.49 -5.44 7.89
CA VAL A 491 -29.83 -5.74 8.41
C VAL A 491 -30.71 -4.49 8.30
N ALA A 492 -31.82 -4.59 7.57
CA ALA A 492 -32.68 -3.44 7.28
C ALA A 492 -33.30 -2.78 8.52
N ASP A 493 -33.51 -3.55 9.60
CA ASP A 493 -34.00 -3.01 10.89
C ASP A 493 -32.95 -2.22 11.69
N PHE A 494 -31.68 -2.27 11.27
CA PHE A 494 -30.56 -1.56 11.90
C PHE A 494 -29.79 -0.75 10.85
N PRO A 495 -30.42 0.27 10.23
CA PRO A 495 -29.84 0.97 9.09
C PRO A 495 -28.60 1.80 9.45
N ILE A 496 -28.56 2.37 10.66
CA ILE A 496 -27.42 3.18 11.13
C ILE A 496 -26.21 2.27 11.35
N GLU A 497 -26.38 1.20 12.12
CA GLU A 497 -25.31 0.25 12.40
C GLU A 497 -24.85 -0.46 11.13
N SER A 498 -25.77 -0.87 10.25
CA SER A 498 -25.41 -1.50 8.98
C SER A 498 -24.63 -0.57 8.05
N LYS A 499 -24.88 0.73 8.11
CA LYS A 499 -24.11 1.75 7.37
C LYS A 499 -22.71 1.93 7.96
N LYS A 500 -22.56 1.91 9.30
CA LYS A 500 -21.26 2.06 9.97
C LYS A 500 -20.29 0.90 9.67
N ILE A 501 -20.79 -0.34 9.63
CA ILE A 501 -19.93 -1.54 9.49
C ILE A 501 -19.49 -1.80 8.04
N ASP A 502 -20.23 -1.30 7.04
CA ASP A 502 -20.02 -1.58 5.61
C ASP A 502 -19.89 -3.11 5.34
N ALA A 503 -20.98 -3.85 5.62
CA ALA A 503 -21.07 -5.31 5.56
C ALA A 503 -20.49 -5.93 4.26
N HIS A 504 -19.18 -6.24 4.31
CA HIS A 504 -18.39 -6.53 3.12
C HIS A 504 -18.52 -7.98 2.64
N LYS A 505 -18.57 -8.96 3.56
CA LYS A 505 -18.54 -10.40 3.21
C LYS A 505 -19.90 -11.08 3.13
N GLY A 506 -20.87 -10.72 3.97
CA GLY A 506 -22.21 -11.29 3.95
C GLY A 506 -23.18 -10.53 3.01
N PRO A 507 -24.28 -11.17 2.58
CA PRO A 507 -25.40 -10.47 1.96
C PRO A 507 -26.22 -9.69 3.00
N TYR A 508 -26.97 -8.70 2.53
CA TYR A 508 -28.07 -8.12 3.32
C TYR A 508 -29.14 -9.18 3.60
N LEU A 509 -29.68 -9.20 4.82
CA LEU A 509 -30.64 -10.22 5.29
C LEU A 509 -32.11 -9.87 5.00
N GLU A 510 -32.37 -8.80 4.26
CA GLU A 510 -33.72 -8.37 3.87
C GLU A 510 -34.36 -9.34 2.85
N GLY A 511 -35.67 -9.58 2.98
CA GLY A 511 -36.47 -10.36 2.02
C GLY A 511 -36.28 -11.88 2.07
N LEU A 512 -35.51 -12.42 3.04
CA LEU A 512 -35.16 -13.84 3.08
C LEU A 512 -36.36 -14.80 3.13
N GLY A 513 -37.49 -14.38 3.71
CA GLY A 513 -38.74 -15.13 3.73
C GLY A 513 -39.33 -15.41 2.33
N SER A 514 -39.08 -14.54 1.36
CA SER A 514 -39.47 -14.77 -0.05
C SER A 514 -38.46 -15.63 -0.82
N LYS A 515 -37.22 -15.72 -0.33
CA LYS A 515 -36.12 -16.45 -0.97
C LYS A 515 -36.06 -17.91 -0.54
N ILE A 516 -36.20 -18.17 0.76
CA ILE A 516 -35.94 -19.47 1.36
C ILE A 516 -37.25 -20.24 1.52
N LYS A 517 -37.35 -21.38 0.84
CA LYS A 517 -38.56 -22.22 0.81
C LYS A 517 -38.86 -22.93 2.14
N SER A 518 -37.83 -23.26 2.91
CA SER A 518 -37.93 -24.16 4.05
C SER A 518 -37.29 -23.56 5.29
N LYS A 519 -38.04 -23.51 6.40
CA LYS A 519 -37.49 -23.11 7.70
C LYS A 519 -36.48 -24.12 8.23
N ASP A 520 -36.67 -25.41 7.93
CA ASP A 520 -35.73 -26.49 8.26
C ASP A 520 -34.35 -26.24 7.61
N TRP A 521 -34.35 -25.72 6.38
CA TRP A 521 -33.12 -25.30 5.71
C TRP A 521 -32.41 -24.21 6.50
N MET A 522 -33.13 -23.19 6.97
CA MET A 522 -32.54 -22.06 7.69
C MET A 522 -31.96 -22.46 9.05
N VAL A 523 -32.70 -23.21 9.87
CA VAL A 523 -32.17 -23.66 11.17
C VAL A 523 -30.95 -24.56 10.99
N SER A 524 -30.96 -25.44 9.98
CA SER A 524 -29.79 -26.27 9.64
C SER A 524 -28.61 -25.43 9.20
N TRP A 525 -28.83 -24.42 8.34
CA TRP A 525 -27.79 -23.49 7.89
C TRP A 525 -27.17 -22.72 9.05
N LEU A 526 -27.98 -22.14 9.94
CA LEU A 526 -27.50 -21.37 11.10
C LEU A 526 -26.68 -22.21 12.08
N LYS A 527 -27.03 -23.49 12.25
CA LYS A 527 -26.33 -24.41 13.17
C LYS A 527 -25.03 -24.96 12.58
N ARG A 528 -25.07 -25.43 11.33
CA ARG A 528 -23.92 -26.06 10.64
C ARG A 528 -23.91 -25.73 9.14
N PRO A 529 -23.43 -24.53 8.76
CA PRO A 529 -23.36 -24.10 7.36
C PRO A 529 -22.61 -25.10 6.45
N SER A 530 -21.57 -25.73 6.98
CA SER A 530 -20.73 -26.71 6.27
C SER A 530 -21.49 -27.95 5.78
N HIS A 531 -22.64 -28.27 6.38
CA HIS A 531 -23.51 -29.36 5.94
C HIS A 531 -24.13 -29.10 4.56
N TYR A 532 -24.42 -27.83 4.26
CA TYR A 532 -24.92 -27.42 2.95
C TYR A 532 -23.76 -27.19 1.98
N GLN A 533 -22.75 -26.42 2.40
CA GLN A 533 -21.58 -26.06 1.58
C GLN A 533 -20.28 -26.19 2.40
N ALA A 534 -19.43 -27.17 2.08
CA ALA A 534 -18.25 -27.51 2.88
C ALA A 534 -17.20 -26.39 2.97
N ASP A 535 -17.02 -25.63 1.89
CA ASP A 535 -16.07 -24.51 1.76
C ASP A 535 -16.69 -23.14 2.09
N THR A 536 -17.83 -23.12 2.79
CA THR A 536 -18.52 -21.88 3.18
C THR A 536 -17.68 -21.03 4.14
N ILE A 537 -17.68 -19.72 3.94
CA ILE A 537 -17.13 -18.76 4.91
C ILE A 537 -18.11 -18.40 6.01
N MET A 538 -19.40 -18.76 5.90
CA MET A 538 -20.37 -18.57 6.97
C MET A 538 -19.98 -19.44 8.16
N PRO A 539 -19.63 -18.85 9.32
CA PRO A 539 -19.21 -19.63 10.46
C PRO A 539 -20.38 -20.22 11.25
N SER A 540 -20.07 -21.15 12.16
CA SER A 540 -20.98 -21.51 13.24
C SER A 540 -20.78 -20.59 14.44
N PHE A 541 -21.84 -19.92 14.88
CA PHE A 541 -21.85 -19.15 16.14
C PHE A 541 -22.19 -20.02 17.36
N ARG A 542 -22.24 -21.35 17.19
CA ARG A 542 -22.59 -22.33 18.23
C ARG A 542 -23.92 -21.99 18.91
N LEU A 543 -24.90 -21.61 18.09
CA LEU A 543 -26.25 -21.28 18.54
C LEU A 543 -26.90 -22.48 19.24
N SER A 544 -27.66 -22.23 20.30
CA SER A 544 -28.60 -23.21 20.82
C SER A 544 -29.72 -23.47 19.81
N ASP A 545 -30.44 -24.57 19.97
CA ASP A 545 -31.56 -24.88 19.09
C ASP A 545 -32.64 -23.81 19.19
N ARG A 546 -32.87 -23.26 20.39
CA ARG A 546 -33.82 -22.16 20.59
C ARG A 546 -33.37 -20.88 19.89
N GLU A 547 -32.10 -20.50 20.02
CA GLU A 547 -31.55 -19.32 19.34
C GLU A 547 -31.66 -19.44 17.81
N ALA A 548 -31.34 -20.61 17.24
CA ALA A 548 -31.46 -20.84 15.81
C ALA A 548 -32.90 -20.73 15.32
N ASN A 549 -33.87 -21.24 16.09
CA ASN A 549 -35.29 -21.10 15.80
C ASN A 549 -35.78 -19.64 15.94
N ASP A 550 -35.39 -18.92 16.99
CA ASP A 550 -35.76 -17.51 17.19
C ASP A 550 -35.22 -16.63 16.05
N ILE A 551 -33.96 -16.81 15.65
CA ILE A 551 -33.38 -16.10 14.50
C ILE A 551 -34.10 -16.48 13.20
N THR A 552 -34.42 -17.77 13.01
CA THR A 552 -35.17 -18.22 11.82
C THR A 552 -36.56 -17.58 11.76
N ALA A 553 -37.26 -17.49 12.88
CA ALA A 553 -38.54 -16.81 12.97
C ALA A 553 -38.41 -15.33 12.56
N TYR A 554 -37.42 -14.61 13.10
CA TYR A 554 -37.16 -13.23 12.71
C TYR A 554 -36.85 -13.07 11.22
N LEU A 555 -35.96 -13.90 10.67
CA LEU A 555 -35.49 -13.77 9.29
C LEU A 555 -36.51 -14.20 8.23
N LEU A 556 -37.42 -15.11 8.55
CA LEU A 556 -38.37 -15.69 7.58
C LEU A 556 -39.83 -15.35 7.87
N GLU A 557 -40.15 -14.87 9.07
CA GLU A 557 -41.52 -14.59 9.48
C GLU A 557 -41.67 -13.13 9.92
N GLY A 558 -42.19 -12.29 9.03
CA GLY A 558 -42.44 -10.87 9.33
C GLY A 558 -42.70 -10.08 8.07
N GLU A 559 -43.24 -8.88 8.20
CA GLU A 559 -43.56 -8.06 7.03
C GLU A 559 -42.31 -7.70 6.22
N LYS A 560 -41.22 -7.30 6.89
CA LYS A 560 -39.91 -7.00 6.26
C LYS A 560 -39.11 -8.24 5.82
N SER A 561 -39.53 -9.44 6.25
CA SER A 561 -38.91 -10.68 5.77
C SER A 561 -39.37 -11.05 4.36
N LYS A 562 -40.46 -10.46 3.87
CA LYS A 562 -41.02 -10.73 2.55
C LYS A 562 -40.92 -9.52 1.64
N ASN A 563 -40.61 -9.76 0.38
CA ASN A 563 -40.76 -8.80 -0.69
C ASN A 563 -41.98 -9.19 -1.53
N LYS A 564 -43.17 -8.74 -1.12
CA LYS A 564 -44.45 -9.09 -1.77
C LYS A 564 -44.48 -8.72 -3.26
N LYS A 565 -43.90 -7.56 -3.61
CA LYS A 565 -43.77 -7.10 -5.01
C LYS A 565 -42.98 -8.10 -5.84
N PHE A 566 -41.87 -8.61 -5.30
CA PHE A 566 -41.05 -9.63 -5.97
C PHE A 566 -41.75 -10.99 -6.03
N GLU A 567 -42.48 -11.40 -4.98
CA GLU A 567 -43.27 -12.64 -4.98
C GLU A 567 -44.40 -12.65 -6.02
N SER A 568 -44.99 -11.49 -6.32
CA SER A 568 -46.02 -11.36 -7.35
C SER A 568 -45.47 -11.41 -8.78
N LEU A 569 -44.15 -11.28 -8.98
CA LEU A 569 -43.55 -11.36 -10.32
C LEU A 569 -43.72 -12.76 -10.88
N LYS A 570 -44.35 -12.83 -12.06
CA LYS A 570 -44.38 -14.04 -12.89
C LYS A 570 -43.42 -13.86 -14.04
N PHE A 571 -42.47 -14.79 -14.16
CA PHE A 571 -41.52 -14.79 -15.24
C PHE A 571 -42.16 -15.39 -16.48
N GLU A 572 -42.00 -14.69 -17.60
CA GLU A 572 -42.56 -15.09 -18.88
C GLU A 572 -42.06 -16.47 -19.33
N LYS A 573 -42.94 -17.21 -20.01
CA LYS A 573 -42.60 -18.53 -20.56
C LYS A 573 -41.64 -18.36 -21.74
N MET A 574 -40.76 -19.33 -21.90
CA MET A 574 -39.82 -19.36 -23.02
C MET A 574 -40.55 -19.46 -24.36
N ASP A 575 -40.22 -18.56 -25.28
CA ASP A 575 -40.53 -18.70 -26.70
C ASP A 575 -39.58 -19.74 -27.33
N LYS A 576 -40.15 -20.84 -27.82
CA LYS A 576 -39.39 -21.94 -28.41
C LYS A 576 -38.75 -21.56 -29.75
N ALA A 577 -39.36 -20.66 -30.52
CA ALA A 577 -38.80 -20.18 -31.78
C ALA A 577 -37.53 -19.35 -31.50
N ALA A 578 -37.60 -18.45 -30.50
CA ALA A 578 -36.43 -17.68 -30.08
C ALA A 578 -35.30 -18.57 -29.55
N ARG A 579 -35.62 -19.61 -28.75
CA ARG A 579 -34.64 -20.62 -28.30
C ARG A 579 -33.93 -21.28 -29.49
N ASP A 580 -34.72 -21.76 -30.43
CA ASP A 580 -34.24 -22.54 -31.58
C ASP A 580 -33.40 -21.66 -32.53
N GLU A 581 -33.77 -20.38 -32.71
CA GLU A 581 -32.99 -19.38 -33.44
C GLU A 581 -31.61 -19.13 -32.80
N ILE A 582 -31.56 -18.98 -31.47
CA ILE A 582 -30.30 -18.81 -30.74
C ILE A 582 -29.41 -20.05 -30.92
N LEU A 583 -29.98 -21.25 -30.82
CA LEU A 583 -29.21 -22.50 -30.98
C LEU A 583 -28.67 -22.68 -32.40
N VAL A 584 -29.46 -22.38 -33.43
CA VAL A 584 -28.99 -22.39 -34.83
C VAL A 584 -27.81 -21.44 -34.98
N THR A 585 -27.91 -20.23 -34.41
CA THR A 585 -26.81 -19.23 -34.43
C THR A 585 -25.53 -19.75 -33.77
N TYR A 586 -25.64 -20.52 -32.69
CA TYR A 586 -24.48 -21.12 -32.04
C TYR A 586 -23.90 -22.32 -32.79
N PHE A 587 -24.74 -23.14 -33.41
CA PHE A 587 -24.28 -24.27 -34.22
C PHE A 587 -23.67 -23.81 -35.54
N SER A 588 -24.18 -22.74 -36.13
CA SER A 588 -23.64 -22.15 -37.36
C SER A 588 -22.35 -21.34 -37.17
N ALA A 589 -21.78 -21.33 -35.96
CA ALA A 589 -20.48 -20.71 -35.71
C ALA A 589 -19.33 -21.44 -36.44
N PHE A 590 -19.48 -22.75 -36.68
CA PHE A 590 -18.48 -23.58 -37.38
C PHE A 590 -19.07 -24.43 -38.51
N ASP A 591 -20.40 -24.54 -38.57
CA ASP A 591 -21.14 -25.29 -39.60
C ASP A 591 -21.98 -24.36 -40.48
N THR A 592 -22.43 -24.84 -41.64
CA THR A 592 -23.43 -24.09 -42.42
C THR A 592 -24.77 -24.03 -41.69
N ILE A 593 -25.60 -23.03 -42.01
CA ILE A 593 -26.94 -22.86 -41.40
C ILE A 593 -27.80 -24.11 -41.59
N ASP A 594 -27.69 -24.80 -42.72
CA ASP A 594 -28.46 -26.02 -42.99
C ASP A 594 -28.03 -27.19 -42.11
N VAL A 595 -26.73 -27.35 -41.88
CA VAL A 595 -26.20 -28.36 -40.94
C VAL A 595 -26.63 -28.03 -39.52
N ALA A 596 -26.56 -26.77 -39.11
CA ALA A 596 -27.04 -26.29 -37.82
C ALA A 596 -28.54 -26.58 -37.60
N LYS A 597 -29.38 -26.33 -38.60
CA LYS A 597 -30.82 -26.63 -38.55
C LYS A 597 -31.09 -28.14 -38.48
N LYS A 598 -30.37 -28.97 -39.25
CA LYS A 598 -30.49 -30.44 -39.19
C LYS A 598 -30.09 -30.98 -37.82
N LYS A 599 -29.01 -30.46 -37.24
CA LYS A 599 -28.59 -30.80 -35.87
C LYS A 599 -29.66 -30.45 -34.85
N LEU A 600 -30.21 -29.24 -34.92
CA LEU A 600 -31.31 -28.83 -34.04
C LEU A 600 -32.53 -29.76 -34.19
N ALA A 601 -32.91 -30.10 -35.44
CA ALA A 601 -34.05 -30.97 -35.74
C ALA A 601 -33.92 -32.37 -35.12
N SER A 602 -32.68 -32.89 -35.01
CA SER A 602 -32.40 -34.18 -34.36
C SER A 602 -32.56 -34.19 -32.82
N MET A 603 -32.61 -33.01 -32.19
CA MET A 603 -32.72 -32.88 -30.73
C MET A 603 -34.17 -32.77 -30.28
N THR A 604 -34.50 -33.40 -29.15
CA THR A 604 -35.78 -33.23 -28.45
C THR A 604 -35.92 -31.83 -27.83
N ASP A 605 -37.15 -31.43 -27.50
CA ASP A 605 -37.42 -30.13 -26.87
C ASP A 605 -36.66 -29.95 -25.54
N HIS A 606 -36.53 -31.03 -24.75
CA HIS A 606 -35.77 -31.02 -23.52
C HIS A 606 -34.27 -30.84 -23.79
N GLU A 607 -33.70 -31.61 -24.72
CA GLU A 607 -32.28 -31.49 -25.08
C GLU A 607 -31.93 -30.10 -25.62
N ARG A 608 -32.79 -29.51 -26.47
CA ARG A 608 -32.61 -28.13 -26.95
C ARG A 608 -32.55 -27.14 -25.79
N THR A 609 -33.46 -27.28 -24.82
CA THR A 609 -33.51 -26.41 -23.64
C THR A 609 -32.26 -26.57 -22.77
N MET A 610 -31.82 -27.81 -22.55
CA MET A 610 -30.62 -28.11 -21.77
C MET A 610 -29.35 -27.61 -22.45
N GLU A 611 -29.25 -27.75 -23.77
CA GLU A 611 -28.12 -27.25 -24.56
C GLU A 611 -28.07 -25.72 -24.56
N LEU A 612 -29.20 -25.03 -24.73
CA LEU A 612 -29.24 -23.57 -24.61
C LEU A 612 -28.82 -23.15 -23.19
N GLY A 613 -29.36 -23.79 -22.15
CA GLY A 613 -29.01 -23.47 -20.77
C GLY A 613 -27.51 -23.61 -20.48
N LYS A 614 -26.90 -24.72 -20.93
CA LYS A 614 -25.46 -24.95 -20.83
C LYS A 614 -24.66 -23.88 -21.57
N ARG A 615 -25.06 -23.52 -22.79
CA ARG A 615 -24.39 -22.47 -23.58
C ARG A 615 -24.53 -21.10 -22.95
N SER A 616 -25.71 -20.73 -22.46
CA SER A 616 -25.95 -19.43 -21.84
C SER A 616 -25.20 -19.28 -20.50
N VAL A 617 -25.12 -20.35 -19.69
CA VAL A 617 -24.23 -20.38 -18.50
C VAL A 617 -22.76 -20.11 -18.89
N GLY A 618 -22.32 -20.70 -20.01
CA GLY A 618 -20.99 -20.45 -20.59
C GLY A 618 -20.81 -19.02 -21.11
N LYS A 619 -21.78 -18.53 -21.89
CA LYS A 619 -21.81 -17.20 -22.53
C LYS A 619 -21.64 -16.07 -21.52
N TYR A 620 -22.35 -16.16 -20.40
CA TYR A 620 -22.35 -15.17 -19.32
C TYR A 620 -21.32 -15.45 -18.22
N GLY A 621 -20.57 -16.55 -18.32
CA GLY A 621 -19.53 -16.90 -17.35
C GLY A 621 -20.07 -17.12 -15.94
N CYS A 622 -21.30 -17.64 -15.76
CA CYS A 622 -21.87 -17.81 -14.43
C CYS A 622 -20.99 -18.72 -13.54
N TYR A 623 -20.24 -19.63 -14.16
CA TYR A 623 -19.28 -20.53 -13.52
C TYR A 623 -18.04 -19.81 -12.93
N SER A 624 -17.72 -18.59 -13.38
CA SER A 624 -16.65 -17.77 -12.81
C SER A 624 -16.98 -17.35 -11.37
N CYS A 625 -18.26 -17.07 -11.10
CA CYS A 625 -18.73 -16.67 -9.78
C CYS A 625 -19.31 -17.83 -8.98
N HIS A 626 -19.93 -18.81 -9.62
CA HIS A 626 -20.66 -19.90 -8.96
C HIS A 626 -19.96 -21.26 -9.15
N SER A 627 -20.01 -22.09 -8.11
CA SER A 627 -19.74 -23.52 -8.26
C SER A 627 -20.93 -24.19 -8.94
N LEU A 628 -20.67 -24.86 -10.06
CA LEU A 628 -21.63 -25.48 -10.95
C LEU A 628 -20.99 -26.72 -11.58
N LYS A 629 -21.72 -27.83 -11.55
CA LYS A 629 -21.28 -29.10 -12.13
C LYS A 629 -21.08 -29.00 -13.65
N GLY A 630 -19.96 -29.49 -14.17
CA GLY A 630 -19.66 -29.55 -15.61
C GLY A 630 -19.00 -28.29 -16.19
N PHE A 631 -18.56 -27.37 -15.33
CA PHE A 631 -17.84 -26.14 -15.70
C PHE A 631 -16.53 -25.96 -14.90
N GLU A 632 -16.05 -27.03 -14.28
CA GLU A 632 -14.80 -27.07 -13.52
C GLU A 632 -13.61 -26.78 -14.45
N GLY A 633 -12.63 -26.01 -13.97
CA GLY A 633 -11.39 -25.72 -14.71
C GLY A 633 -11.53 -24.80 -15.93
N ARG A 634 -12.71 -24.26 -16.23
CA ARG A 634 -12.87 -23.31 -17.34
C ARG A 634 -12.18 -21.98 -17.07
N ALA A 635 -11.56 -21.42 -18.11
CA ALA A 635 -10.93 -20.11 -18.05
C ALA A 635 -11.96 -18.98 -17.80
N PRO A 636 -11.54 -17.88 -17.15
CA PRO A 636 -12.33 -16.67 -17.01
C PRO A 636 -12.74 -16.08 -18.38
N ILE A 637 -13.91 -15.43 -18.44
CA ILE A 637 -14.48 -14.92 -19.70
C ILE A 637 -14.07 -13.49 -20.06
N GLY A 638 -13.55 -12.73 -19.10
CA GLY A 638 -13.23 -11.32 -19.23
C GLY A 638 -11.78 -11.10 -19.72
N PRO A 639 -11.49 -9.95 -20.36
CA PRO A 639 -10.13 -9.60 -20.72
C PRO A 639 -9.23 -9.49 -19.49
N GLU A 640 -7.93 -9.77 -19.66
CA GLU A 640 -6.94 -9.61 -18.59
C GLU A 640 -6.79 -8.13 -18.19
N LEU A 641 -6.74 -7.87 -16.88
CA LEU A 641 -6.65 -6.53 -16.31
C LEU A 641 -5.28 -6.23 -15.68
N SER A 642 -4.37 -7.19 -15.60
CA SER A 642 -3.04 -7.06 -14.96
C SER A 642 -2.19 -5.92 -15.51
N LYS A 643 -2.49 -5.42 -16.73
CA LYS A 643 -1.73 -4.35 -17.40
C LYS A 643 -2.61 -3.21 -17.93
N ILE A 644 -3.87 -3.11 -17.46
CA ILE A 644 -4.81 -2.10 -17.97
C ILE A 644 -4.33 -0.66 -17.76
N GLY A 645 -3.58 -0.39 -16.68
CA GLY A 645 -3.01 0.91 -16.37
C GLY A 645 -1.97 1.39 -17.40
N SER A 646 -1.33 0.48 -18.12
CA SER A 646 -0.37 0.79 -19.21
C SER A 646 -0.97 0.68 -20.60
N LYS A 647 -2.26 0.32 -20.72
CA LYS A 647 -2.91 0.18 -22.03
C LYS A 647 -2.98 1.56 -22.72
N PRO A 648 -2.49 1.71 -23.97
CA PRO A 648 -2.59 2.97 -24.70
C PRO A 648 -4.04 3.41 -24.88
N LEU A 649 -4.29 4.73 -24.82
CA LEU A 649 -5.64 5.30 -24.95
C LEU A 649 -6.32 4.89 -26.27
N THR A 650 -5.55 4.81 -27.36
CA THR A 650 -6.03 4.39 -28.69
C THR A 650 -6.55 2.95 -28.76
N GLN A 651 -6.28 2.12 -27.75
CA GLN A 651 -6.81 0.76 -27.64
C GLN A 651 -8.10 0.68 -26.80
N PHE A 652 -8.60 1.80 -26.31
CA PHE A 652 -9.93 1.90 -25.70
C PHE A 652 -10.93 2.34 -26.76
N GLY A 653 -11.96 1.53 -26.97
CA GLY A 653 -13.05 1.87 -27.89
C GLY A 653 -14.04 2.79 -27.20
N PHE A 654 -14.15 4.03 -27.68
CA PHE A 654 -15.15 5.00 -27.21
C PHE A 654 -16.50 4.88 -27.95
N SER A 655 -16.56 4.14 -29.06
CA SER A 655 -17.80 3.93 -29.83
C SER A 655 -18.49 5.27 -30.16
N HIS A 656 -19.82 5.34 -30.06
CA HIS A 656 -20.62 6.57 -30.23
C HIS A 656 -20.90 7.32 -28.89
N GLU A 657 -20.07 7.11 -27.86
CA GLU A 657 -20.24 7.73 -26.54
C GLU A 657 -19.43 9.04 -26.42
N TYR A 658 -20.11 10.18 -26.57
CA TYR A 658 -19.47 11.51 -26.59
C TYR A 658 -19.46 12.23 -25.23
N ASP A 659 -20.20 11.72 -24.25
CA ASP A 659 -20.30 12.25 -22.87
C ASP A 659 -19.20 11.70 -21.93
N VAL A 660 -18.34 10.82 -22.44
CA VAL A 660 -17.22 10.26 -21.67
C VAL A 660 -15.95 11.06 -21.93
N GLU A 661 -15.28 11.48 -20.86
CA GLU A 661 -13.96 12.09 -20.96
C GLU A 661 -13.01 11.14 -21.71
N HIS A 662 -12.38 11.62 -22.79
CA HIS A 662 -11.47 10.86 -23.63
C HIS A 662 -10.13 10.61 -22.91
N SER A 663 -10.15 9.83 -21.84
CA SER A 663 -9.00 9.51 -21.00
C SER A 663 -9.11 8.07 -20.47
N ARG A 664 -8.00 7.47 -20.05
CA ARG A 664 -7.99 6.09 -19.53
C ARG A 664 -8.87 5.95 -18.30
N ASP A 665 -8.71 6.84 -17.33
CA ASP A 665 -9.46 6.82 -16.09
C ASP A 665 -10.94 7.17 -16.31
N GLY A 666 -11.24 8.10 -17.23
CA GLY A 666 -12.60 8.38 -17.68
C GLY A 666 -13.28 7.15 -18.28
N TRP A 667 -12.61 6.46 -19.20
CA TRP A 667 -13.14 5.23 -19.82
C TRP A 667 -13.37 4.12 -18.80
N ILE A 668 -12.40 3.83 -17.92
CA ILE A 668 -12.53 2.76 -16.91
C ILE A 668 -13.68 3.06 -15.96
N THR A 669 -13.77 4.29 -15.46
CA THR A 669 -14.84 4.71 -14.54
C THR A 669 -16.21 4.61 -15.21
N ALA A 670 -16.35 5.11 -16.44
CA ALA A 670 -17.57 5.02 -17.24
C ALA A 670 -17.97 3.57 -17.52
N HIS A 671 -17.01 2.70 -17.83
CA HIS A 671 -17.24 1.29 -18.10
C HIS A 671 -17.70 0.54 -16.84
N LEU A 672 -17.14 0.84 -15.67
CA LEU A 672 -17.55 0.21 -14.40
C LEU A 672 -19.00 0.58 -14.01
N GLN A 673 -19.42 1.81 -14.31
CA GLN A 673 -20.79 2.28 -14.04
C GLN A 673 -21.81 1.70 -15.02
N ARG A 674 -21.51 1.74 -16.33
CA ARG A 674 -22.40 1.28 -17.41
C ARG A 674 -21.61 0.45 -18.43
N PRO A 675 -21.34 -0.84 -18.16
CA PRO A 675 -20.43 -1.63 -19.00
C PRO A 675 -20.91 -1.86 -20.43
N ARG A 676 -22.23 -1.79 -20.67
CA ARG A 676 -22.88 -2.06 -21.95
C ARG A 676 -23.04 -0.85 -22.86
N ARG A 677 -22.68 0.35 -22.38
CA ARG A 677 -22.82 1.61 -23.12
C ARG A 677 -22.11 1.59 -24.47
N TRP A 678 -21.01 0.85 -24.60
CA TRP A 678 -20.19 0.84 -25.82
C TRP A 678 -20.86 0.19 -27.03
N ASP A 679 -22.01 -0.47 -26.86
CA ASP A 679 -22.84 -0.99 -27.97
C ASP A 679 -23.92 0.02 -28.40
N ASN A 680 -24.07 1.16 -27.71
CA ASN A 680 -25.11 2.14 -28.03
C ASN A 680 -24.91 2.71 -29.44
N GLY A 681 -25.99 2.69 -30.24
CA GLY A 681 -25.97 3.13 -31.63
C GLY A 681 -25.12 2.24 -32.56
N VAL A 682 -24.69 1.05 -32.12
CA VAL A 682 -23.98 0.08 -32.97
C VAL A 682 -24.91 -1.08 -33.28
N ASP A 683 -25.14 -1.34 -34.57
CA ASP A 683 -25.93 -2.49 -35.01
C ASP A 683 -25.12 -3.78 -34.84
N LYS A 684 -25.43 -4.56 -33.79
CA LYS A 684 -24.78 -5.84 -33.48
C LYS A 684 -25.81 -6.94 -33.34
N PRO A 685 -25.54 -8.14 -33.90
CA PRO A 685 -26.41 -9.29 -33.66
C PRO A 685 -26.34 -9.73 -32.20
N PHE A 686 -27.42 -10.35 -31.71
CA PHE A 686 -27.57 -10.77 -30.31
C PHE A 686 -26.37 -11.56 -29.73
N LYS A 687 -25.70 -12.38 -30.55
CA LYS A 687 -24.54 -13.19 -30.14
C LYS A 687 -23.28 -12.34 -29.84
N ASP A 688 -23.13 -11.18 -30.48
CA ASP A 688 -21.91 -10.36 -30.46
C ASP A 688 -22.01 -9.14 -29.53
N LEU A 689 -23.16 -8.98 -28.88
CA LEU A 689 -23.36 -7.99 -27.83
C LEU A 689 -22.33 -8.17 -26.69
N LEU A 690 -21.84 -7.05 -26.16
CA LEU A 690 -20.99 -7.02 -24.96
C LEU A 690 -21.70 -7.70 -23.80
N ARG A 691 -20.92 -8.28 -22.87
CA ARG A 691 -21.45 -9.22 -21.86
C ARG A 691 -21.11 -8.88 -20.41
N MET A 692 -20.24 -7.90 -20.15
CA MET A 692 -19.93 -7.49 -18.77
C MET A 692 -21.20 -7.00 -18.05
N PRO A 693 -21.62 -7.63 -16.95
CA PRO A 693 -22.90 -7.32 -16.33
C PRO A 693 -22.83 -6.00 -15.54
N ASN A 694 -23.98 -5.39 -15.31
CA ASN A 694 -24.06 -4.15 -14.56
C ASN A 694 -24.11 -4.44 -13.04
N PHE A 695 -23.04 -4.07 -12.34
CA PHE A 695 -22.95 -4.18 -10.88
C PHE A 695 -23.66 -3.03 -10.16
N ASN A 696 -24.09 -2.01 -10.90
CA ASN A 696 -24.73 -0.80 -10.41
C ASN A 696 -23.89 -0.12 -9.31
N MET A 697 -22.60 0.03 -9.60
CA MET A 697 -21.62 0.67 -8.73
C MET A 697 -21.92 2.17 -8.62
N SER A 698 -21.66 2.75 -7.46
CA SER A 698 -21.66 4.21 -7.34
C SER A 698 -20.47 4.81 -8.11
N GLU A 699 -20.53 6.11 -8.42
CA GLU A 699 -19.40 6.82 -9.02
C GLU A 699 -18.14 6.75 -8.15
N GLU A 700 -18.29 6.83 -6.83
CA GLU A 700 -17.17 6.75 -5.90
C GLU A 700 -16.54 5.35 -5.91
N GLU A 701 -17.34 4.29 -5.86
CA GLU A 701 -16.83 2.91 -5.96
C GLU A 701 -16.11 2.69 -7.30
N ALA A 702 -16.65 3.22 -8.40
CA ALA A 702 -16.00 3.15 -9.70
C ALA A 702 -14.66 3.90 -9.70
N LYS A 703 -14.57 5.11 -9.13
CA LYS A 703 -13.32 5.87 -9.01
C LYS A 703 -12.27 5.15 -8.15
N GLU A 704 -12.66 4.60 -7.01
CA GLU A 704 -11.77 3.83 -6.13
C GLU A 704 -11.21 2.59 -6.84
N ILE A 705 -12.04 1.85 -7.57
CA ILE A 705 -11.61 0.70 -8.38
C ILE A 705 -10.69 1.18 -9.52
N THR A 706 -11.02 2.30 -10.18
CA THR A 706 -10.17 2.89 -11.23
C THR A 706 -8.76 3.16 -10.71
N VAL A 707 -8.60 3.73 -9.51
CA VAL A 707 -7.26 3.95 -8.91
C VAL A 707 -6.50 2.63 -8.74
N ALA A 708 -7.15 1.58 -8.25
CA ALA A 708 -6.51 0.27 -8.10
C ALA A 708 -6.12 -0.35 -9.45
N LEU A 709 -6.93 -0.15 -10.50
CA LEU A 709 -6.67 -0.64 -11.85
C LEU A 709 -5.61 0.17 -12.60
N LEU A 710 -5.53 1.49 -12.36
CA LEU A 710 -4.45 2.34 -12.91
C LEU A 710 -3.07 1.89 -12.41
N GLY A 711 -3.00 1.29 -11.22
CA GLY A 711 -1.78 0.70 -10.67
C GLY A 711 -1.38 -0.64 -11.30
N GLN A 712 -2.26 -1.29 -12.08
CA GLN A 712 -1.98 -2.53 -12.81
C GLN A 712 -1.26 -2.20 -14.12
N VAL A 713 0.05 -1.96 -14.02
CA VAL A 713 0.90 -1.49 -15.12
C VAL A 713 1.81 -2.60 -15.66
N ALA A 714 2.24 -2.44 -16.91
CA ALA A 714 3.24 -3.31 -17.52
C ALA A 714 4.67 -3.03 -17.05
N ASP A 715 4.91 -1.88 -16.39
CA ASP A 715 6.22 -1.51 -15.86
C ASP A 715 6.74 -2.61 -14.95
N LYS A 716 7.92 -3.15 -15.29
CA LYS A 716 8.62 -4.09 -14.41
C LYS A 716 9.57 -3.31 -13.54
N VAL A 717 9.29 -3.29 -12.23
CA VAL A 717 10.26 -2.83 -11.25
C VAL A 717 11.22 -4.00 -10.99
N PRO A 718 12.54 -3.84 -11.21
CA PRO A 718 13.52 -4.86 -10.87
C PRO A 718 13.34 -5.32 -9.41
N LEU A 719 13.66 -6.58 -9.09
CA LEU A 719 13.52 -7.10 -7.71
C LEU A 719 14.24 -6.25 -6.64
N LYS A 720 15.30 -5.53 -7.02
CA LYS A 720 16.00 -4.58 -6.14
C LYS A 720 15.18 -3.33 -5.80
N GLY A 721 14.23 -2.93 -6.65
CA GLY A 721 13.33 -1.79 -6.47
C GLY A 721 11.95 -2.14 -5.88
N VAL A 722 11.62 -3.44 -5.79
CA VAL A 722 10.40 -3.93 -5.13
C VAL A 722 10.64 -4.06 -3.62
N LYS A 723 9.62 -3.83 -2.79
CA LYS A 723 9.73 -4.09 -1.36
C LYS A 723 9.93 -5.60 -1.14
N ARG A 724 11.13 -5.98 -0.69
CA ARG A 724 11.38 -7.36 -0.24
C ARG A 724 10.89 -7.50 1.19
N LEU A 725 9.86 -8.31 1.37
CA LEU A 725 9.36 -8.64 2.69
C LEU A 725 10.42 -9.45 3.43
N ASP A 726 10.71 -9.08 4.68
CA ASP A 726 11.46 -9.97 5.56
C ASP A 726 10.62 -11.21 5.94
N LYS A 727 11.24 -12.17 6.63
CA LYS A 727 10.57 -13.41 7.06
C LYS A 727 9.27 -13.16 7.83
N HIS A 728 9.25 -12.16 8.72
CA HIS A 728 8.07 -11.83 9.51
C HIS A 728 7.03 -11.12 8.66
N GLU A 729 7.44 -10.15 7.84
CA GLU A 729 6.54 -9.42 6.95
C GLU A 729 5.84 -10.37 5.95
N ALA A 730 6.57 -11.36 5.43
CA ALA A 730 6.00 -12.38 4.55
C ALA A 730 4.96 -13.25 5.26
N ALA A 731 5.25 -13.70 6.49
CA ALA A 731 4.30 -14.44 7.31
C ALA A 731 3.03 -13.61 7.62
N VAL A 732 3.21 -12.31 7.89
CA VAL A 732 2.11 -11.36 8.08
C VAL A 732 1.27 -11.22 6.81
N ALA A 733 1.90 -11.06 5.66
CA ALA A 733 1.18 -10.93 4.39
C ALA A 733 0.32 -12.17 4.09
N GLU A 734 0.88 -13.37 4.27
CA GLU A 734 0.16 -14.64 4.04
C GLU A 734 -0.99 -14.86 5.03
N GLY A 735 -0.78 -14.63 6.33
CA GLY A 735 -1.87 -14.78 7.29
C GLY A 735 -2.95 -13.69 7.16
N MET A 736 -2.61 -12.49 6.68
CA MET A 736 -3.61 -11.47 6.36
C MET A 736 -4.52 -11.90 5.20
N LYS A 737 -4.05 -12.69 4.22
CA LYS A 737 -4.94 -13.28 3.19
C LYS A 737 -6.04 -14.12 3.83
N VAL A 738 -5.69 -14.95 4.83
CA VAL A 738 -6.65 -15.77 5.58
C VAL A 738 -7.58 -14.89 6.43
N ALA A 739 -7.04 -13.89 7.13
CA ALA A 739 -7.83 -12.97 7.96
C ALA A 739 -8.87 -12.18 7.14
N VAL A 740 -8.51 -11.76 5.92
CA VAL A 740 -9.43 -11.10 4.99
C VAL A 740 -10.46 -12.07 4.43
N LYS A 741 -10.04 -13.29 4.03
CA LYS A 741 -10.94 -14.35 3.51
C LYS A 741 -12.11 -14.64 4.45
N TYR A 742 -11.84 -14.79 5.75
CA TYR A 742 -12.83 -15.12 6.77
C TYR A 742 -13.40 -13.89 7.52
N ASN A 743 -13.10 -12.67 7.06
CA ASN A 743 -13.54 -11.42 7.67
C ASN A 743 -13.12 -11.22 9.14
N CYS A 744 -11.99 -11.80 9.57
CA CYS A 744 -11.48 -11.59 10.93
C CYS A 744 -11.30 -10.09 11.22
N ILE A 745 -10.90 -9.33 10.20
CA ILE A 745 -10.72 -7.87 10.24
C ILE A 745 -12.03 -7.07 10.38
N GLY A 746 -13.18 -7.65 10.04
CA GLY A 746 -14.48 -6.98 10.24
C GLY A 746 -14.86 -6.92 11.72
N CYS A 747 -14.51 -7.97 12.49
CA CYS A 747 -14.73 -8.01 13.94
C CYS A 747 -13.56 -7.43 14.73
N HIS A 748 -12.34 -7.88 14.44
CA HIS A 748 -11.17 -7.58 15.26
C HIS A 748 -10.37 -6.41 14.71
N GLN A 749 -10.11 -5.44 15.58
CA GLN A 749 -9.03 -4.49 15.35
C GLN A 749 -7.68 -5.17 15.62
N ILE A 750 -6.79 -5.21 14.64
CA ILE A 750 -5.46 -5.83 14.71
C ILE A 750 -4.42 -4.71 14.76
N ASP A 751 -3.75 -4.57 15.91
CA ASP A 751 -2.71 -3.54 16.14
C ASP A 751 -3.14 -2.13 15.66
N GLY A 752 -4.36 -1.72 16.04
CA GLY A 752 -4.93 -0.40 15.71
C GLY A 752 -5.61 -0.28 14.34
N MET A 753 -5.56 -1.32 13.50
CA MET A 753 -6.18 -1.31 12.17
C MET A 753 -7.43 -2.21 12.12
N PHE A 754 -8.38 -1.89 11.24
CA PHE A 754 -9.64 -2.64 11.04
C PHE A 754 -10.58 -2.63 12.26
N GLY A 755 -11.47 -3.62 12.37
CA GLY A 755 -12.44 -3.75 13.45
C GLY A 755 -13.72 -2.95 13.23
N ASP A 756 -14.27 -2.96 12.01
CA ASP A 756 -15.45 -2.17 11.59
C ASP A 756 -16.64 -2.29 12.57
N VAL A 757 -16.83 -3.47 13.19
CA VAL A 757 -17.86 -3.74 14.20
C VAL A 757 -17.73 -2.91 15.47
N LEU A 758 -16.52 -2.47 15.84
CA LEU A 758 -16.30 -1.69 17.05
C LEU A 758 -17.03 -0.34 17.01
N ALA A 759 -17.39 0.17 15.83
CA ALA A 759 -18.23 1.36 15.67
C ALA A 759 -19.68 1.17 16.21
N MET A 760 -20.09 -0.06 16.54
CA MET A 760 -21.35 -0.33 17.25
C MET A 760 -21.22 -0.23 18.78
N TYR A 761 -19.99 -0.12 19.30
CA TYR A 761 -19.66 -0.15 20.73
C TYR A 761 -18.92 1.14 21.13
N GLU A 762 -19.40 2.28 20.65
CA GLU A 762 -18.78 3.60 20.91
C GLU A 762 -18.84 3.98 22.39
N ASP A 763 -19.89 3.56 23.10
CA ASP A 763 -20.08 3.84 24.54
C ASP A 763 -19.08 3.06 25.41
N ASP A 764 -18.84 1.79 25.10
CA ASP A 764 -17.74 1.00 25.69
C ASP A 764 -17.18 0.00 24.67
N ILE A 765 -16.01 0.33 24.13
CA ILE A 765 -15.30 -0.51 23.15
C ILE A 765 -14.91 -1.88 23.71
N ASN A 766 -14.89 -2.06 25.04
CA ASN A 766 -14.57 -3.33 25.69
C ASN A 766 -15.73 -4.33 25.67
N GLU A 767 -16.96 -3.88 25.39
CA GLU A 767 -18.12 -4.75 25.15
C GLU A 767 -18.11 -5.38 23.74
N GLY A 768 -17.28 -4.85 22.84
CA GLY A 768 -17.10 -5.35 21.48
C GLY A 768 -16.13 -6.54 21.37
N PRO A 769 -15.91 -7.05 20.13
CA PRO A 769 -14.88 -8.04 19.87
C PRO A 769 -13.50 -7.60 20.40
N PRO A 770 -12.66 -8.52 20.91
CA PRO A 770 -11.38 -8.12 21.49
C PRO A 770 -10.46 -7.49 20.44
N ARG A 771 -9.89 -6.33 20.80
CA ARG A 771 -8.76 -5.72 20.08
C ARG A 771 -7.51 -6.60 20.25
N LEU A 772 -6.92 -6.99 19.13
CA LEU A 772 -5.80 -7.92 19.05
C LEU A 772 -4.48 -7.14 18.96
N VAL A 773 -4.10 -6.50 20.06
CA VAL A 773 -2.83 -5.75 20.18
C VAL A 773 -1.72 -6.68 20.66
N GLY A 774 -0.62 -6.76 19.91
CA GLY A 774 0.54 -7.59 20.26
C GLY A 774 0.18 -9.06 20.46
N GLN A 775 -0.81 -9.56 19.73
CA GLN A 775 -1.42 -10.86 20.00
C GLN A 775 -0.43 -12.03 19.90
N GLY A 776 0.61 -11.94 19.09
CA GLY A 776 1.66 -12.97 19.01
C GLY A 776 2.56 -13.03 20.23
N HIS A 777 2.76 -11.90 20.92
CA HIS A 777 3.37 -11.86 22.25
C HIS A 777 2.38 -12.31 23.32
N ARG A 778 1.10 -12.00 23.16
CA ARG A 778 0.08 -12.33 24.16
C ARG A 778 -0.09 -13.82 24.44
N VAL A 779 -0.19 -14.62 23.39
CA VAL A 779 -0.61 -16.03 23.51
C VAL A 779 0.45 -17.02 23.05
N GLN A 780 0.37 -18.22 23.60
CA GLN A 780 1.14 -19.36 23.12
C GLN A 780 0.63 -19.82 21.76
N ALA A 781 1.54 -20.15 20.85
CA ALA A 781 1.20 -20.47 19.47
C ALA A 781 0.44 -21.80 19.32
N ASP A 782 0.78 -22.81 20.13
CA ASP A 782 0.08 -24.10 20.17
C ASP A 782 -1.36 -23.94 20.71
N TRP A 783 -1.54 -23.14 21.76
CA TRP A 783 -2.85 -22.79 22.28
C TRP A 783 -3.68 -22.04 21.24
N PHE A 784 -3.08 -21.08 20.54
CA PHE A 784 -3.81 -20.28 19.57
C PHE A 784 -4.24 -21.11 18.36
N HIS A 785 -3.36 -21.98 17.86
CA HIS A 785 -3.70 -22.97 16.84
C HIS A 785 -4.89 -23.86 17.29
N TYR A 786 -4.84 -24.41 18.52
CA TYR A 786 -5.93 -25.21 19.08
C TYR A 786 -7.24 -24.41 19.19
N PHE A 787 -7.18 -23.17 19.69
CA PHE A 787 -8.35 -22.31 19.90
C PHE A 787 -9.08 -21.99 18.59
N LEU A 788 -8.34 -21.76 17.51
CA LEU A 788 -8.93 -21.47 16.19
C LEU A 788 -9.78 -22.64 15.64
N ASP A 789 -9.45 -23.88 16.03
CA ASP A 789 -10.22 -25.09 15.68
C ASP A 789 -11.31 -25.40 16.73
N ASN A 790 -11.06 -25.05 17.99
CA ASN A 790 -11.87 -25.44 19.15
C ASN A 790 -12.35 -24.22 19.95
N VAL A 791 -13.04 -23.30 19.28
CA VAL A 791 -13.47 -22.04 19.89
C VAL A 791 -14.40 -22.26 21.10
N TYR A 792 -14.04 -21.68 22.24
CA TYR A 792 -14.82 -21.65 23.48
C TYR A 792 -14.89 -20.22 24.08
N PRO A 793 -15.87 -19.90 24.93
CA PRO A 793 -15.97 -18.57 25.55
C PRO A 793 -14.77 -18.28 26.46
N ILE A 794 -14.04 -17.20 26.17
CA ILE A 794 -12.98 -16.65 27.04
C ILE A 794 -13.52 -15.51 27.91
N ARG A 795 -14.47 -14.73 27.37
CA ARG A 795 -15.13 -13.58 28.00
C ARG A 795 -16.63 -13.86 28.11
N PRO A 796 -17.10 -14.62 29.11
CA PRO A 796 -18.49 -15.05 29.20
C PRO A 796 -19.51 -13.92 29.38
N TRP A 797 -19.10 -12.75 29.87
CA TRP A 797 -19.97 -11.56 29.99
C TRP A 797 -20.26 -10.87 28.65
N LEU A 798 -19.47 -11.14 27.60
CA LEU A 798 -19.71 -10.57 26.28
C LEU A 798 -20.80 -11.34 25.55
N LYS A 799 -21.76 -10.60 24.97
CA LYS A 799 -22.82 -11.19 24.14
C LYS A 799 -22.33 -11.56 22.75
N VAL A 800 -21.37 -10.79 22.20
CA VAL A 800 -20.73 -11.07 20.92
C VAL A 800 -19.87 -12.32 21.01
N ARG A 801 -20.02 -13.22 20.04
CA ARG A 801 -19.38 -14.54 20.07
C ARG A 801 -18.27 -14.63 19.03
N MET A 802 -17.11 -15.14 19.42
CA MET A 802 -16.09 -15.58 18.47
C MET A 802 -16.65 -16.74 17.63
N PRO A 803 -16.78 -16.61 16.30
CA PRO A 803 -17.29 -17.67 15.44
C PRO A 803 -16.34 -18.87 15.33
N SER A 804 -16.90 -20.06 15.06
CA SER A 804 -16.15 -21.24 14.64
C SER A 804 -16.13 -21.34 13.11
N PHE A 805 -14.93 -21.29 12.53
CA PHE A 805 -14.70 -21.46 11.10
C PHE A 805 -14.16 -22.86 10.79
N ASN A 806 -14.45 -23.38 9.59
CA ASN A 806 -13.88 -24.63 9.10
C ASN A 806 -12.51 -24.36 8.46
N LEU A 807 -11.54 -23.93 9.27
CA LEU A 807 -10.18 -23.61 8.82
C LEU A 807 -9.37 -24.88 8.59
N THR A 808 -8.62 -24.93 7.50
CA THR A 808 -7.59 -25.96 7.30
C THR A 808 -6.42 -25.77 8.29
N ASN A 809 -5.64 -26.84 8.50
CA ASN A 809 -4.40 -26.74 9.29
C ASN A 809 -3.46 -25.65 8.77
N GLU A 810 -3.32 -25.53 7.45
CA GLU A 810 -2.47 -24.51 6.83
C GLU A 810 -2.97 -23.09 7.13
N GLU A 811 -4.28 -22.84 7.02
CA GLU A 811 -4.86 -21.54 7.32
C GLU A 811 -4.68 -21.15 8.79
N ARG A 812 -4.82 -22.10 9.72
CA ARG A 812 -4.54 -21.86 11.14
C ARG A 812 -3.08 -21.52 11.38
N ASN A 813 -2.16 -22.27 10.77
CA ASN A 813 -0.73 -21.99 10.87
C ASN A 813 -0.39 -20.59 10.32
N LYS A 814 -0.99 -20.19 9.19
CA LYS A 814 -0.82 -18.84 8.63
C LYS A 814 -1.34 -17.76 9.58
N LEU A 815 -2.49 -17.96 10.23
CA LEU A 815 -3.02 -17.02 11.23
C LEU A 815 -2.10 -16.92 12.47
N VAL A 816 -1.58 -18.04 12.97
CA VAL A 816 -0.63 -18.05 14.09
C VAL A 816 0.67 -17.32 13.70
N ALA A 817 1.23 -17.66 12.54
CA ALA A 817 2.46 -17.06 12.01
C ALA A 817 2.31 -15.56 11.75
N LEU A 818 1.12 -15.10 11.31
CA LEU A 818 0.79 -13.68 11.19
C LEU A 818 1.05 -12.96 12.52
N PHE A 819 0.42 -13.42 13.61
CA PHE A 819 0.53 -12.71 14.88
C PHE A 819 1.93 -12.85 15.49
N GLN A 820 2.57 -14.02 15.39
CA GLN A 820 3.97 -14.19 15.79
C GLN A 820 4.91 -13.26 15.01
N GLY A 821 4.70 -13.13 13.69
CA GLY A 821 5.44 -12.22 12.82
C GLY A 821 5.27 -10.76 13.23
N LYS A 822 4.04 -10.30 13.47
CA LYS A 822 3.78 -8.92 13.95
C LYS A 822 4.45 -8.64 15.29
N SER A 823 4.52 -9.62 16.18
CA SER A 823 5.15 -9.48 17.50
C SER A 823 6.63 -9.90 17.55
N LYS A 824 7.23 -10.33 16.43
CA LYS A 824 8.60 -10.87 16.34
C LYS A 824 8.89 -11.99 17.37
N MET A 825 7.91 -12.86 17.59
CA MET A 825 8.03 -14.00 18.52
C MET A 825 8.38 -15.28 17.76
N ASP A 826 9.67 -15.49 17.47
CA ASP A 826 10.16 -16.66 16.73
C ASP A 826 10.19 -17.96 17.53
N THR A 827 10.18 -17.88 18.87
CA THR A 827 10.32 -19.04 19.75
C THR A 827 9.04 -19.34 20.52
N PHE A 828 8.86 -20.61 20.89
CA PHE A 828 7.90 -21.00 21.91
C PHE A 828 8.48 -20.69 23.29
N GLU A 829 7.65 -20.17 24.20
CA GLU A 829 8.03 -20.11 25.62
C GLU A 829 7.59 -21.42 26.26
N ASP A 830 8.52 -22.16 26.85
CA ASP A 830 8.23 -23.47 27.43
C ASP A 830 7.36 -23.34 28.69
N VAL A 831 6.07 -23.68 28.55
CA VAL A 831 5.09 -23.71 29.65
C VAL A 831 5.27 -24.91 30.60
N HIS A 832 6.18 -25.83 30.26
CA HIS A 832 6.51 -27.01 31.06
C HIS A 832 7.68 -26.78 32.02
N GLN A 833 8.39 -25.65 31.90
CA GLN A 833 9.46 -25.32 32.84
C GLN A 833 8.91 -25.24 34.27
N LYS A 834 9.58 -25.92 35.21
CA LYS A 834 9.20 -25.90 36.63
C LYS A 834 9.51 -24.52 37.20
N VAL A 835 8.51 -23.90 37.83
CA VAL A 835 8.67 -22.61 38.52
C VAL A 835 9.62 -22.78 39.71
N THR A 836 10.61 -21.90 39.80
CA THR A 836 11.55 -21.81 40.92
C THR A 836 11.25 -20.57 41.76
N TRP A 837 11.30 -20.74 43.08
CA TRP A 837 10.97 -19.70 44.07
C TRP A 837 12.16 -19.42 44.95
N GLU A 838 12.40 -18.14 45.21
CA GLU A 838 13.30 -17.71 46.29
C GLU A 838 12.61 -17.88 47.66
N PRO A 839 13.37 -17.98 48.77
CA PRO A 839 12.80 -18.05 50.11
C PRO A 839 11.82 -16.88 50.36
N GLY A 840 10.59 -17.20 50.78
CA GLY A 840 9.53 -16.22 51.06
C GLY A 840 8.82 -15.62 49.85
N GLU A 841 9.37 -15.72 48.63
CA GLU A 841 8.81 -15.11 47.40
C GLU A 841 7.40 -15.64 47.09
N ARG A 842 7.19 -16.95 47.26
CA ARG A 842 5.89 -17.60 47.00
C ARG A 842 4.79 -17.10 47.95
N ALA A 843 5.11 -16.96 49.23
CA ALA A 843 4.18 -16.46 50.23
C ALA A 843 3.84 -14.97 49.97
N ALA A 844 4.86 -14.18 49.61
CA ALA A 844 4.69 -12.79 49.20
C ALA A 844 3.79 -12.66 47.95
N ALA A 845 3.97 -13.51 46.93
CA ALA A 845 3.13 -13.52 45.73
C ALA A 845 1.65 -13.79 46.07
N LYS A 846 1.37 -14.74 46.97
CA LYS A 846 0.01 -15.05 47.43
C LYS A 846 -0.61 -13.91 48.24
N LYS A 847 0.18 -13.28 49.12
CA LYS A 847 -0.25 -12.09 49.86
C LYS A 847 -0.60 -10.97 48.89
N LEU A 848 0.27 -10.69 47.92
CA LEU A 848 0.07 -9.64 46.91
C LEU A 848 -1.16 -9.90 46.02
N PHE A 849 -1.36 -11.13 45.55
CA PHE A 849 -2.54 -11.51 44.77
C PHE A 849 -3.85 -11.24 45.53
N LYS A 850 -3.84 -11.43 46.85
CA LYS A 850 -4.97 -11.12 47.73
C LYS A 850 -5.09 -9.61 48.01
N THR A 851 -4.00 -8.91 48.30
CA THR A 851 -4.01 -7.45 48.58
C THR A 851 -4.53 -6.66 47.37
N LEU A 852 -4.09 -7.02 46.16
CA LEU A 852 -4.55 -6.38 44.92
C LEU A 852 -5.95 -6.85 44.47
N ASP A 853 -6.62 -7.67 45.29
CA ASP A 853 -7.96 -8.20 45.08
C ASP A 853 -8.22 -8.74 43.67
N CYS A 854 -7.27 -9.53 43.14
CA CYS A 854 -7.33 -10.05 41.77
C CYS A 854 -8.58 -10.91 41.52
N VAL A 855 -9.11 -11.54 42.58
CA VAL A 855 -10.30 -12.42 42.53
C VAL A 855 -11.60 -11.68 42.30
N SER A 856 -11.66 -10.37 42.60
CA SER A 856 -12.86 -9.54 42.38
C SER A 856 -13.26 -9.47 40.90
N CYS A 857 -12.31 -9.59 39.98
CA CYS A 857 -12.54 -9.59 38.54
C CYS A 857 -12.29 -10.96 37.90
N HIS A 858 -11.25 -11.68 38.33
CA HIS A 858 -10.79 -12.93 37.72
C HIS A 858 -11.37 -14.20 38.38
N ALA A 859 -12.67 -14.21 38.64
CA ALA A 859 -13.35 -15.26 39.40
C ALA A 859 -13.22 -16.68 38.78
N GLU A 860 -13.13 -17.67 39.66
CA GLU A 860 -13.21 -19.09 39.31
C GLU A 860 -14.69 -19.49 39.19
N GLY A 861 -15.09 -20.05 38.05
CA GLY A 861 -16.26 -20.94 37.95
C GLY A 861 -17.55 -20.50 38.66
N TYR A 862 -17.89 -19.20 38.66
CA TYR A 862 -19.06 -18.56 39.30
C TYR A 862 -18.99 -18.31 40.82
N THR A 863 -17.85 -17.86 41.37
CA THR A 863 -17.83 -17.30 42.74
C THR A 863 -18.29 -15.83 42.82
N LYS A 864 -18.45 -15.17 41.67
CA LYS A 864 -19.19 -13.93 41.48
C LYS A 864 -20.25 -14.24 40.42
N ASP A 865 -21.50 -13.84 40.63
CA ASP A 865 -22.59 -14.16 39.69
C ASP A 865 -22.30 -13.65 38.26
N GLU A 866 -21.46 -12.62 38.13
CA GLU A 866 -21.05 -12.00 36.86
C GLU A 866 -19.53 -11.68 36.82
N PRO A 867 -18.68 -12.54 36.20
CA PRO A 867 -17.26 -12.25 36.06
C PRO A 867 -17.01 -11.14 35.04
N THR A 868 -16.06 -10.23 35.34
CA THR A 868 -15.70 -9.09 34.46
C THR A 868 -14.31 -9.22 33.83
N ALA A 869 -13.54 -10.26 34.16
CA ALA A 869 -12.23 -10.55 33.57
C ALA A 869 -11.99 -12.05 33.28
N PRO A 870 -11.05 -12.42 32.38
CA PRO A 870 -10.86 -13.81 31.98
C PRO A 870 -10.34 -14.69 33.12
N ASN A 871 -10.79 -15.94 33.19
CA ASN A 871 -10.36 -16.89 34.21
C ASN A 871 -8.84 -17.17 34.15
N LEU A 872 -8.12 -16.87 35.23
CA LEU A 872 -6.68 -17.00 35.33
C LEU A 872 -6.17 -18.44 35.46
N LYS A 873 -7.01 -19.41 35.82
CA LYS A 873 -6.61 -20.84 35.83
C LYS A 873 -6.16 -21.35 34.48
N TYR A 874 -6.58 -20.71 33.39
CA TYR A 874 -6.15 -21.07 32.03
C TYR A 874 -5.05 -20.16 31.49
N ALA A 875 -4.47 -19.29 32.34
CA ALA A 875 -3.39 -18.39 31.94
C ALA A 875 -2.14 -19.17 31.52
N ARG A 876 -1.74 -20.21 32.27
CA ARG A 876 -0.50 -20.97 32.02
C ARG A 876 -0.39 -21.51 30.59
N ARG A 877 -1.40 -22.23 30.10
CA ARG A 877 -1.37 -22.78 28.73
C ARG A 877 -1.64 -21.71 27.65
N ARG A 878 -2.38 -20.65 27.98
CA ARG A 878 -2.82 -19.64 27.01
C ARG A 878 -1.82 -18.51 26.78
N LEU A 879 -1.26 -17.97 27.86
CA LEU A 879 -0.50 -16.72 27.87
C LEU A 879 0.99 -16.99 27.97
N ARG A 880 1.80 -16.11 27.39
CA ARG A 880 3.25 -16.14 27.55
C ARG A 880 3.66 -15.48 28.87
N PRO A 881 4.51 -16.10 29.71
CA PRO A 881 5.07 -15.47 30.91
C PRO A 881 5.60 -14.05 30.65
N SER A 882 6.36 -13.87 29.57
CA SER A 882 6.92 -12.56 29.22
C SER A 882 5.85 -11.50 28.91
N TRP A 883 4.69 -11.92 28.41
CA TRP A 883 3.56 -11.01 28.19
C TRP A 883 2.81 -10.70 29.47
N ILE A 884 2.67 -11.65 30.38
CA ILE A 884 2.04 -11.39 31.69
C ILE A 884 2.83 -10.32 32.44
N GLU A 885 4.17 -10.42 32.46
CA GLU A 885 5.02 -9.40 33.08
C GLU A 885 4.79 -8.02 32.45
N LYS A 886 4.78 -7.95 31.11
CA LYS A 886 4.54 -6.71 30.38
C LYS A 886 3.13 -6.15 30.62
N TRP A 887 2.12 -7.01 30.68
CA TRP A 887 0.73 -6.63 30.91
C TRP A 887 0.50 -6.09 32.32
N LEU A 888 1.12 -6.72 33.32
CA LEU A 888 1.04 -6.24 34.71
C LEU A 888 1.75 -4.89 34.88
N ALA A 889 2.89 -4.67 34.20
CA ALA A 889 3.66 -3.42 34.30
C ALA A 889 2.92 -2.17 33.80
N GLY A 890 1.96 -2.32 32.88
CA GLY A 890 1.27 -1.17 32.26
C GLY A 890 0.19 -1.61 31.28
N PRO A 891 -0.98 -2.07 31.76
CA PRO A 891 -2.02 -2.62 30.90
C PRO A 891 -2.63 -1.56 29.97
N ASP A 892 -2.76 -0.32 30.43
CA ASP A 892 -3.24 0.84 29.68
C ASP A 892 -2.29 1.27 28.56
N GLN A 893 -0.98 1.09 28.76
CA GLN A 893 0.04 1.34 27.74
C GLN A 893 -0.04 0.34 26.57
N ILE A 894 -0.51 -0.89 26.85
CA ILE A 894 -0.70 -1.92 25.82
C ILE A 894 -2.08 -1.80 25.18
N LEU A 895 -3.11 -1.58 25.99
CA LEU A 895 -4.49 -1.49 25.55
C LEU A 895 -5.17 -0.26 26.18
N PRO A 896 -5.10 0.90 25.51
CA PRO A 896 -5.73 2.13 26.02
C PRO A 896 -7.21 1.93 26.28
N GLY A 897 -7.69 2.39 27.44
CA GLY A 897 -9.08 2.23 27.89
C GLY A 897 -9.45 0.82 28.37
N THR A 898 -8.46 -0.01 28.75
CA THR A 898 -8.73 -1.32 29.36
C THR A 898 -9.28 -1.19 30.78
N THR A 899 -10.12 -2.14 31.19
CA THR A 899 -10.68 -2.24 32.54
C THR A 899 -9.71 -2.82 33.58
N MET A 900 -8.53 -3.29 33.17
CA MET A 900 -7.51 -3.78 34.10
C MET A 900 -6.82 -2.60 34.81
N PRO A 901 -6.85 -2.52 36.15
CA PRO A 901 -6.15 -1.47 36.88
C PRO A 901 -4.63 -1.55 36.70
N SER A 902 -3.96 -0.39 36.76
CA SER A 902 -2.50 -0.33 36.87
C SER A 902 -2.11 -0.30 38.35
N PHE A 903 -1.35 -1.31 38.79
CA PHE A 903 -0.87 -1.42 40.17
C PHE A 903 0.61 -0.99 40.33
N TRP A 904 1.26 -0.59 39.23
CA TRP A 904 2.67 -0.19 39.20
C TRP A 904 2.89 1.09 38.36
N ILE A 905 2.20 2.17 38.72
CA ILE A 905 2.27 3.45 37.99
C ILE A 905 3.69 4.02 38.13
N ASP A 906 4.30 4.42 37.01
CA ASP A 906 5.66 4.94 36.94
C ASP A 906 6.75 4.05 37.59
N GLY A 907 6.46 2.74 37.73
CA GLY A 907 7.37 1.78 38.34
C GLY A 907 7.31 1.70 39.87
N GLU A 908 6.38 2.42 40.50
CA GLU A 908 6.14 2.38 41.95
C GLU A 908 5.08 1.34 42.31
N ALA A 909 5.36 0.49 43.29
CA ALA A 909 4.43 -0.56 43.71
C ALA A 909 3.24 -0.02 44.52
N ALA A 910 2.02 -0.47 44.18
CA ALA A 910 0.81 -0.16 44.95
C ALA A 910 0.84 -0.68 46.39
N ASP A 911 1.63 -1.74 46.66
CA ASP A 911 1.89 -2.23 48.02
C ASP A 911 3.41 -2.22 48.26
N PRO A 912 3.96 -1.18 48.92
CA PRO A 912 5.40 -1.07 49.16
C PRO A 912 5.92 -2.06 50.23
N GLU A 913 5.05 -2.70 51.01
CA GLU A 913 5.46 -3.60 52.10
C GLU A 913 5.87 -4.98 51.60
N ILE A 914 5.40 -5.39 50.43
CA ILE A 914 5.65 -6.72 49.87
C ILE A 914 6.89 -6.69 48.96
N LEU A 915 7.84 -7.61 49.18
CA LEU A 915 9.09 -7.70 48.40
C LEU A 915 9.91 -6.39 48.35
N GLY A 916 9.78 -5.55 49.39
CA GLY A 916 10.50 -4.28 49.51
C GLY A 916 10.06 -3.23 48.49
N GLY A 917 8.82 -3.29 48.00
CA GLY A 917 8.26 -2.32 47.05
C GLY A 917 8.86 -2.39 45.65
N ASP A 918 9.68 -3.41 45.35
CA ASP A 918 10.28 -3.59 44.03
C ASP A 918 9.24 -4.11 43.03
N ALA A 919 8.75 -3.21 42.18
CA ALA A 919 7.75 -3.50 41.15
C ALA A 919 8.14 -4.69 40.25
N LYS A 920 9.42 -4.81 39.86
CA LYS A 920 9.87 -5.91 38.99
C LYS A 920 9.81 -7.23 39.73
N LYS A 921 10.21 -7.28 41.00
CA LYS A 921 10.10 -8.51 41.82
C LYS A 921 8.65 -8.90 42.05
N GLN A 922 7.78 -7.95 42.35
CA GLN A 922 6.34 -8.18 42.53
C GLN A 922 5.66 -8.76 41.28
N ILE A 923 5.88 -8.12 40.12
CA ILE A 923 5.34 -8.57 38.83
C ILE A 923 5.84 -9.98 38.48
N LYS A 924 7.13 -10.24 38.67
CA LYS A 924 7.74 -11.55 38.42
C LYS A 924 7.16 -12.62 39.36
N ALA A 925 6.98 -12.31 40.64
CA ALA A 925 6.41 -13.22 41.62
C ALA A 925 4.94 -13.58 41.30
N LEU A 926 4.13 -12.62 40.88
CA LEU A 926 2.76 -12.87 40.41
C LEU A 926 2.74 -13.72 39.13
N THR A 927 3.64 -13.44 38.19
CA THR A 927 3.77 -14.24 36.97
C THR A 927 4.10 -15.70 37.29
N LYS A 928 5.09 -15.93 38.17
CA LYS A 928 5.42 -17.26 38.68
C LYS A 928 4.22 -17.96 39.32
N LEU A 929 3.44 -17.24 40.14
CA LEU A 929 2.24 -17.78 40.78
C LEU A 929 1.23 -18.27 39.74
N LEU A 930 0.96 -17.47 38.70
CA LEU A 930 0.05 -17.84 37.61
C LEU A 930 0.55 -19.02 36.78
N MET A 931 1.87 -19.13 36.58
CA MET A 931 2.47 -20.26 35.85
C MET A 931 2.49 -21.55 36.69
N GLU A 932 2.61 -21.46 38.01
CA GLU A 932 2.59 -22.61 38.91
C GLU A 932 1.16 -23.14 39.12
N GLU A 933 0.22 -22.26 39.52
CA GLU A 933 -1.14 -22.65 39.90
C GLU A 933 -2.08 -22.83 38.69
N GLY A 934 -1.72 -22.29 37.52
CA GLY A 934 -2.50 -22.42 36.30
C GLY A 934 -2.52 -23.85 35.73
N HIS A 935 -3.67 -24.24 35.19
CA HIS A 935 -3.86 -25.49 34.47
C HIS A 935 -3.09 -25.54 33.16
N ASN A 936 -2.61 -26.74 32.84
CA ASN A 936 -1.88 -27.01 31.61
C ASN A 936 -2.75 -27.58 30.47
N PHE A 937 -4.05 -27.29 30.47
CA PHE A 937 -4.99 -27.76 29.45
C PHE A 937 -5.33 -26.68 28.43
N TYR A 938 -5.60 -27.07 27.19
CA TYR A 938 -5.96 -26.14 26.11
C TYR A 938 -7.32 -25.46 26.28
N SER A 939 -8.26 -26.07 27.02
CA SER A 939 -9.59 -25.50 27.26
C SER A 939 -10.27 -26.13 28.48
N PRO A 940 -11.33 -25.52 29.03
CA PRO A 940 -12.16 -26.13 30.06
C PRO A 940 -12.77 -27.47 29.63
N LYS A 941 -13.05 -27.66 28.33
CA LYS A 941 -13.64 -28.90 27.80
C LYS A 941 -12.62 -30.02 27.60
N HIS A 942 -11.36 -29.69 27.33
CA HIS A 942 -10.28 -30.67 27.13
C HIS A 942 -10.10 -31.60 28.33
N LYS A 943 -10.32 -31.07 29.56
CA LYS A 943 -10.26 -31.83 30.82
C LYS A 943 -11.20 -33.04 30.84
N LYS A 944 -12.39 -32.97 30.22
CA LYS A 944 -13.38 -34.06 30.25
C LYS A 944 -13.02 -35.29 29.42
N THR A 945 -11.97 -35.24 28.59
CA THR A 945 -11.64 -36.34 27.65
C THR A 945 -10.47 -37.23 28.08
N ARG A 946 -9.68 -36.82 29.07
CA ARG A 946 -8.52 -37.62 29.57
C ARG A 946 -8.75 -38.31 30.91
N ASP A 947 -9.70 -37.84 31.72
CA ASP A 947 -9.99 -38.43 33.04
C ASP A 947 -11.12 -39.49 33.00
N ASN A 948 -11.53 -39.93 31.80
CA ASN A 948 -12.60 -40.94 31.59
C ASN A 948 -12.17 -42.07 30.62
N LYS A 949 -10.88 -42.40 30.59
CA LYS A 949 -10.36 -43.63 29.96
C LYS A 949 -9.33 -44.29 30.85
#